data_AF-A0A9X0BHN2-F1
#
_entry.id   AF-A0A9X0BHN2-F1
#
_cell.length_a   1.000
_cell.length_b   1.000
_cell.length_c   1.000
_cell.angle_alpha   90.00
_cell.angle_beta   90.00
_cell.angle_gamma   90.00
#
_symmetry.space_group_name_H-M   'P 1'
#
loop_
_entity.id
_entity.type
_entity.pdbx_description
1 polymer ?
#
loop_
_entity_poly.entity_id
_entity_poly.type
_entity_poly.pdbx_seq_one_letter_code
_entity_poly.pdbx_strand_id
1 'polypeptide(L)'
;MIEDGMNFLVEIGPHPVLLSGTRDIAEGVKRAVHLLPAMTRGSDVEPISRVIGAAHAVDIPVDILSFNGGEGHLIDLPLYPFQRQQHGFKHPEAQHNRLTESCHPFLGPSTSLSDTERGIIRLRLSTGVSPFLGDHVVDGAIVFPMTGHIEAAYLAASKYLIHQRIWLEDIRFEHPVVLAPAEDFAPQVMLEIVSPGNDFVISCRRADAIPAAGWQVCSRGRINPHDQPPGTAPESLNSVKARLQSGTEVYIDGFYQKFEDAGLRYDRAFRCVQSTWCFGNEAFSAVELPSSLNEEATRFTLHPALFDACTHTLYAHQHYVGDPSQVYLPSHIGGVHLAKDDAVTASFAHIQVYRHDSTFLACHVSIYGDCGQLVAKVTGLTTKRLRGKSISQPMEHDAHFQLEIEEQATYYGLVHFGRLTLGETVLVHSGAGGVGTAAIQLAKLIGARVYATAGSPARRAWVTDVGVEGVFDSRSLTLHDEIKLATNGRGVDVVLNCLTGATFSQSVACLAPFGRFLEIGTTDIYRNMRLYLEQFGQNCSFFAIDIDRLAAEKPALHSQIVNEICGLFKAGKLVPPPITTYPVTKLPTALKELSRSSVIGKAVVEMLDGVKIEAAPPSQLRLKEDRSYLITGGTSGLGLRLAIFLVERGARHLVLVSRSGPKSTEDHAIVSDLQRRGTTVSIERGDISNARMVDFLFHPDRAWPPIVGIIYSAGALRAASAHDLTMDSFWAVFAPKALVFWELQDKCATRRQISSLTGWHITAKHPVCPHPRLTLGRWEITQECLATPPRTIE
;
A
#
# COMPACT_ATOMS: atom_id res chain seq x y z
N MET A 1 -52.32 59.09 -15.83
CA MET A 1 -51.10 59.02 -15.00
C MET A 1 -50.93 57.69 -14.30
N ILE A 2 -51.80 57.34 -13.33
CA ILE A 2 -51.67 56.07 -12.59
C ILE A 2 -51.89 54.86 -13.51
N GLU A 3 -52.86 54.93 -14.43
CA GLU A 3 -53.08 53.88 -15.45
C GLU A 3 -51.86 53.73 -16.38
N ASP A 4 -51.23 54.85 -16.74
CA ASP A 4 -50.00 54.92 -17.56
C ASP A 4 -48.74 54.40 -16.84
N GLY A 5 -48.88 53.89 -15.60
CA GLY A 5 -47.78 53.26 -14.87
C GLY A 5 -47.02 54.17 -13.91
N MET A 6 -47.42 55.44 -13.78
CA MET A 6 -46.79 56.36 -12.83
C MET A 6 -47.16 55.98 -11.39
N ASN A 7 -46.16 55.64 -10.58
CA ASN A 7 -46.32 55.16 -9.21
C ASN A 7 -45.66 56.05 -8.14
N PHE A 8 -45.08 57.18 -8.54
CA PHE A 8 -44.52 58.19 -7.65
C PHE A 8 -45.05 59.57 -8.07
N LEU A 9 -45.95 60.16 -7.28
CA LEU A 9 -46.57 61.44 -7.60
C LEU A 9 -46.27 62.44 -6.48
N VAL A 10 -45.86 63.64 -6.89
CA VAL A 10 -45.56 64.75 -6.00
C VAL A 10 -46.60 65.84 -6.20
N GLU A 11 -47.31 66.22 -5.14
CA GLU A 11 -48.23 67.36 -5.20
C GLU A 11 -47.46 68.67 -5.04
N ILE A 12 -47.38 69.46 -6.11
CA ILE A 12 -46.71 70.75 -6.11
C ILE A 12 -47.70 71.83 -5.73
N GLY A 13 -47.53 72.41 -4.54
CA GLY A 13 -48.35 73.51 -4.05
C GLY A 13 -47.98 73.89 -2.61
N PRO A 14 -48.44 75.05 -2.10
CA PRO A 14 -48.11 75.55 -0.76
C PRO A 14 -48.72 74.74 0.39
N HIS A 15 -49.68 73.86 0.07
CA HIS A 15 -50.30 72.92 1.01
C HIS A 15 -50.91 71.75 0.22
N PRO A 16 -50.84 70.50 0.70
CA PRO A 16 -51.53 69.38 0.07
C PRO A 16 -53.04 69.53 0.20
N VAL A 17 -53.75 69.55 -0.93
CA VAL A 17 -55.22 69.52 -1.01
C VAL A 17 -55.68 68.33 -1.85
N LEU A 18 -54.84 67.83 -2.77
CA LEU A 18 -55.18 66.76 -3.72
C LEU A 18 -54.76 65.37 -3.24
N LEU A 19 -53.87 65.25 -2.24
CA LEU A 19 -53.34 63.96 -1.78
C LEU A 19 -54.42 62.95 -1.38
N SER A 20 -55.45 63.36 -0.65
CA SER A 20 -56.53 62.44 -0.20
C SER A 20 -57.32 61.90 -1.38
N GLY A 21 -57.82 62.77 -2.25
CA GLY A 21 -58.56 62.36 -3.45
C GLY A 21 -57.70 61.52 -4.41
N THR A 22 -56.42 61.85 -4.55
CA THR A 22 -55.48 61.06 -5.37
C THR A 22 -55.23 59.68 -4.76
N ARG A 23 -55.19 59.57 -3.43
CA ARG A 23 -55.09 58.29 -2.73
C ARG A 23 -56.33 57.43 -2.93
N ASP A 24 -57.52 58.01 -2.81
CA ASP A 24 -58.78 57.29 -3.04
C ASP A 24 -58.87 56.77 -4.49
N ILE A 25 -58.40 57.57 -5.46
CA ILE A 25 -58.30 57.14 -6.87
C ILE A 25 -57.31 55.99 -7.02
N ALA A 26 -56.12 56.07 -6.41
CA ALA A 26 -55.09 55.03 -6.47
C ALA A 26 -55.55 53.71 -5.84
N GLU A 27 -56.26 53.78 -4.71
CA GLU A 27 -56.87 52.62 -4.05
C GLU A 27 -57.98 52.01 -4.90
N GLY A 28 -58.82 52.85 -5.53
CA GLY A 28 -59.87 52.41 -6.46
C GLY A 28 -59.34 51.61 -7.65
N VAL A 29 -58.16 51.97 -8.17
CA VAL A 29 -57.48 51.22 -9.25
C VAL A 29 -56.49 50.15 -8.73
N LYS A 30 -56.44 49.91 -7.41
CA LYS A 30 -55.59 48.91 -6.73
C LYS A 30 -54.10 48.97 -7.10
N ARG A 31 -53.55 50.17 -7.30
CA ARG A 31 -52.10 50.36 -7.53
C ARG A 31 -51.45 51.03 -6.33
N ALA A 32 -50.30 50.50 -5.91
CA ALA A 32 -49.46 51.16 -4.91
C ALA A 32 -48.79 52.38 -5.54
N VAL A 33 -49.07 53.57 -4.99
CA VAL A 33 -48.52 54.84 -5.46
C VAL A 33 -47.95 55.60 -4.26
N HIS A 34 -46.71 56.04 -4.37
CA HIS A 34 -46.09 56.96 -3.41
C HIS A 34 -46.63 58.37 -3.68
N LEU A 35 -47.32 58.94 -2.69
CA LEU A 35 -47.96 60.26 -2.78
C LEU A 35 -47.37 61.19 -1.72
N LEU A 36 -46.63 62.20 -2.14
CA LEU A 36 -45.89 63.09 -1.23
C LEU A 36 -46.15 64.57 -1.58
N PRO A 37 -46.35 65.45 -0.59
CA PRO A 37 -46.46 66.89 -0.84
C PRO A 37 -45.08 67.53 -1.03
N ALA A 38 -44.98 68.47 -1.96
CA ALA A 38 -43.77 69.29 -2.11
C ALA A 38 -43.62 70.35 -0.99
N MET A 39 -44.73 70.85 -0.43
CA MET A 39 -44.72 71.82 0.68
C MET A 39 -45.91 71.60 1.62
N THR A 40 -45.78 72.07 2.86
CA THR A 40 -46.87 72.07 3.86
C THR A 40 -46.94 73.41 4.56
N ARG A 41 -48.03 73.70 5.30
CA ARG A 41 -48.17 74.98 6.00
C ARG A 41 -47.03 75.15 7.01
N GLY A 42 -46.20 76.17 6.81
CA GLY A 42 -45.12 76.53 7.74
C GLY A 42 -43.82 75.75 7.57
N SER A 43 -43.71 74.85 6.58
CA SER A 43 -42.44 74.19 6.24
C SER A 43 -42.43 73.76 4.78
N ASP A 44 -41.39 74.17 4.06
CA ASP A 44 -41.08 73.81 2.68
C ASP A 44 -39.88 72.87 2.59
N VAL A 45 -38.89 73.00 3.47
CA VAL A 45 -37.66 72.16 3.50
C VAL A 45 -37.92 70.71 3.93
N GLU A 46 -38.75 70.49 4.94
CA GLU A 46 -39.00 69.14 5.45
C GLU A 46 -39.82 68.28 4.46
N PRO A 47 -40.92 68.77 3.85
CA PRO A 47 -41.67 67.99 2.87
C PRO A 47 -40.84 67.65 1.63
N ILE A 48 -40.09 68.61 1.09
CA ILE A 48 -39.27 68.37 -0.11
C ILE A 48 -38.09 67.42 0.16
N SER A 49 -37.46 67.49 1.36
CA SER A 49 -36.40 66.53 1.72
C SER A 49 -36.93 65.10 1.84
N ARG A 50 -38.17 64.92 2.32
CA ARG A 50 -38.86 63.61 2.31
C ARG A 50 -39.19 63.14 0.89
N VAL A 51 -39.57 64.04 -0.02
CA VAL A 51 -39.78 63.71 -1.44
C VAL A 51 -38.49 63.18 -2.05
N ILE A 52 -37.38 63.88 -1.87
CA ILE A 52 -36.06 63.48 -2.40
C ILE A 52 -35.60 62.15 -1.77
N GLY A 53 -35.72 62.01 -0.45
CA GLY A 53 -35.33 60.78 0.25
C GLY A 53 -36.18 59.57 -0.17
N ALA A 54 -37.49 59.74 -0.32
CA ALA A 54 -38.37 58.69 -0.79
C ALA A 54 -38.11 58.33 -2.25
N ALA A 55 -37.86 59.32 -3.12
CA ALA A 55 -37.50 59.10 -4.51
C ALA A 55 -36.19 58.30 -4.63
N HIS A 56 -35.17 58.67 -3.86
CA HIS A 56 -33.91 57.93 -3.80
C HIS A 56 -34.09 56.49 -3.30
N ALA A 57 -34.93 56.27 -2.28
CA ALA A 57 -35.19 54.94 -1.72
C ALA A 57 -35.93 53.99 -2.68
N VAL A 58 -36.58 54.52 -3.72
CA VAL A 58 -37.25 53.74 -4.77
C VAL A 58 -36.52 53.83 -6.13
N ASP A 59 -35.22 54.17 -6.10
CA ASP A 59 -34.33 54.26 -7.26
C ASP A 59 -34.74 55.29 -8.34
N ILE A 60 -35.52 56.32 -7.97
CA ILE A 60 -35.77 57.45 -8.87
C ILE A 60 -34.54 58.37 -8.85
N PRO A 61 -33.95 58.71 -10.02
CA PRO A 61 -32.79 59.58 -10.08
C PRO A 61 -33.09 60.96 -9.48
N VAL A 62 -32.39 61.31 -8.41
CA VAL A 62 -32.46 62.61 -7.75
C VAL A 62 -31.06 63.13 -7.47
N ASP A 63 -30.84 64.42 -7.74
CA ASP A 63 -29.58 65.08 -7.41
C ASP A 63 -29.63 65.58 -5.95
N ILE A 64 -29.22 64.71 -5.03
CA ILE A 64 -29.19 65.01 -3.59
C ILE A 64 -28.19 66.13 -3.28
N LEU A 65 -27.12 66.26 -4.06
CA LEU A 65 -26.09 67.27 -3.82
C LEU A 65 -26.62 68.67 -4.12
N SER A 66 -27.45 68.81 -5.17
CA SER A 66 -28.09 70.09 -5.52
C SER A 66 -29.03 70.62 -4.43
N PHE A 67 -29.63 69.74 -3.63
CA PHE A 67 -30.61 70.11 -2.60
C PHE A 67 -30.01 71.05 -1.53
N ASN A 68 -28.75 70.84 -1.16
CA ASN A 68 -28.02 71.66 -0.19
C ASN A 68 -27.13 72.72 -0.87
N GLY A 69 -27.40 73.06 -2.14
CA GLY A 69 -26.61 74.01 -2.91
C GLY A 69 -25.20 73.53 -3.28
N GLY A 70 -24.91 72.23 -3.16
CA GLY A 70 -23.60 71.63 -3.46
C GLY A 70 -22.53 71.79 -2.36
N GLU A 71 -22.84 72.44 -1.23
CA GLU A 71 -21.87 72.73 -0.16
C GLU A 71 -21.90 71.74 1.02
N GLY A 72 -22.57 70.60 0.89
CA GLY A 72 -22.66 69.58 1.94
C GLY A 72 -21.48 68.60 1.96
N HIS A 73 -20.99 68.25 3.16
CA HIS A 73 -20.01 67.16 3.35
C HIS A 73 -20.71 65.86 3.76
N LEU A 74 -20.39 64.75 3.09
CA LEU A 74 -20.85 63.42 3.49
C LEU A 74 -20.10 62.97 4.75
N ILE A 75 -20.84 62.41 5.72
CA ILE A 75 -20.29 61.83 6.95
C ILE A 75 -20.43 60.31 6.92
N ASP A 76 -19.42 59.60 7.44
CA ASP A 76 -19.49 58.15 7.59
C ASP A 76 -20.55 57.79 8.64
N LEU A 77 -21.54 57.00 8.23
CA LEU A 77 -22.53 56.43 9.13
C LEU A 77 -22.00 55.12 9.75
N PRO A 78 -22.52 54.69 10.92
CA PRO A 78 -22.19 53.40 11.49
C PRO A 78 -22.36 52.28 10.46
N LEU A 79 -21.41 51.33 10.45
CA LEU A 79 -21.48 50.16 9.57
C LEU A 79 -22.75 49.36 9.81
N TYR A 80 -23.17 48.61 8.79
CA TYR A 80 -24.36 47.75 8.84
C TYR A 80 -24.34 46.86 10.10
N PRO A 81 -25.37 46.92 10.97
CA PRO A 81 -25.41 46.11 12.17
C PRO A 81 -25.75 44.66 11.80
N PHE A 82 -24.72 43.85 11.54
CA PHE A 82 -24.89 42.42 11.27
C PHE A 82 -25.68 41.74 12.40
N GLN A 83 -26.60 40.83 12.05
CA GLN A 83 -27.48 40.10 12.98
C GLN A 83 -26.73 39.15 13.95
N ARG A 84 -25.39 39.08 13.85
CA ARG A 84 -24.44 38.31 14.70
C ARG A 84 -24.94 36.92 15.09
N GLN A 85 -25.45 36.16 14.13
CA GLN A 85 -25.75 34.74 14.33
C GLN A 85 -24.47 33.91 14.16
N GLN A 86 -24.22 32.99 15.08
CA GLN A 86 -23.09 32.07 14.97
C GLN A 86 -23.41 30.96 13.97
N HIS A 87 -22.79 31.04 12.78
CA HIS A 87 -22.77 29.96 11.80
C HIS A 87 -21.39 29.30 11.81
N GLY A 88 -21.33 28.01 12.08
CA GLY A 88 -20.08 27.23 12.03
C GLY A 88 -20.35 25.74 12.17
N PHE A 89 -19.69 24.94 11.33
CA PHE A 89 -19.68 23.49 11.46
C PHE A 89 -18.71 23.10 12.59
N LYS A 90 -19.18 22.34 13.58
CA LYS A 90 -18.37 21.90 14.72
C LYS A 90 -18.23 20.39 14.65
N HIS A 91 -17.04 19.91 14.26
CA HIS A 91 -16.74 18.48 14.21
C HIS A 91 -16.88 17.87 15.63
N PRO A 92 -17.58 16.73 15.81
CA PRO A 92 -17.83 16.13 17.13
C PRO A 92 -16.58 15.87 17.97
N GLU A 93 -15.46 15.46 17.36
CA GLU A 93 -14.19 15.27 18.09
C GLU A 93 -13.57 16.59 18.58
N ALA A 94 -13.77 17.69 17.85
CA ALA A 94 -13.26 19.01 18.26
C ALA A 94 -14.02 19.57 19.48
N GLN A 95 -15.28 19.16 19.68
CA GLN A 95 -16.06 19.52 20.87
C GLN A 95 -15.57 18.78 22.12
N HIS A 96 -15.19 17.50 21.98
CA HIS A 96 -14.63 16.72 23.08
C HIS A 96 -13.29 17.29 23.56
N ASN A 97 -12.45 17.77 22.63
CA ASN A 97 -11.13 18.34 22.91
C ASN A 97 -11.16 19.65 23.72
N ARG A 98 -12.24 20.46 23.65
CA ARG A 98 -12.34 21.72 24.41
C ARG A 98 -12.62 21.51 25.90
N LEU A 99 -13.04 20.32 26.29
CA LEU A 99 -13.43 19.98 27.66
C LEU A 99 -12.39 19.11 28.38
N THR A 100 -11.34 18.68 27.69
CA THR A 100 -10.32 17.76 28.22
C THR A 100 -8.93 18.40 28.21
N GLU A 101 -8.27 18.47 29.37
CA GLU A 101 -6.86 18.87 29.56
C GLU A 101 -5.86 17.83 29.00
N SER A 102 -5.98 17.43 27.73
CA SER A 102 -4.92 16.63 27.12
C SER A 102 -3.84 17.54 26.53
N CYS A 103 -2.65 17.52 27.14
CA CYS A 103 -1.51 18.34 26.75
C CYS A 103 -0.94 17.97 25.36
N HIS A 104 -0.96 16.69 24.96
CA HIS A 104 -0.30 16.20 23.74
C HIS A 104 -1.27 15.91 22.58
N PRO A 105 -0.95 16.28 21.31
CA PRO A 105 -1.79 16.02 20.13
C PRO A 105 -2.26 14.56 19.99
N PHE A 106 -1.34 13.58 20.11
CA PHE A 106 -1.67 12.17 19.91
C PHE A 106 -2.35 11.47 21.09
N LEU A 107 -2.19 11.96 22.33
CA LEU A 107 -2.63 11.21 23.50
C LEU A 107 -4.06 11.59 23.88
N GLY A 108 -4.96 10.62 23.88
CA GLY A 108 -6.32 10.75 24.40
C GLY A 108 -6.45 10.34 25.88
N PRO A 109 -7.68 10.03 26.33
CA PRO A 109 -7.93 9.50 27.66
C PRO A 109 -7.11 8.22 27.93
N SER A 110 -6.59 8.11 29.16
CA SER A 110 -5.87 6.94 29.63
C SER A 110 -6.66 6.23 30.72
N THR A 111 -6.74 4.90 30.65
CA THR A 111 -7.32 4.04 31.69
C THR A 111 -6.21 3.18 32.29
N SER A 112 -6.11 3.20 33.62
CA SER A 112 -5.27 2.25 34.36
C SER A 112 -6.13 1.04 34.74
N LEU A 113 -5.67 -0.17 34.45
CA LEU A 113 -6.36 -1.40 34.83
C LEU A 113 -5.78 -1.89 36.17
N SER A 114 -6.57 -1.80 37.25
CA SER A 114 -6.16 -2.07 38.64
C SER A 114 -5.56 -3.46 38.86
N ASP A 115 -5.95 -4.43 38.04
CA ASP A 115 -5.70 -5.86 38.30
C ASP A 115 -4.51 -6.42 37.51
N THR A 116 -3.93 -5.66 36.57
CA THR A 116 -2.93 -6.18 35.61
C THR A 116 -1.69 -5.31 35.42
N GLU A 117 -1.56 -4.20 36.15
CA GLU A 117 -0.51 -3.18 35.91
C GLU A 117 -0.42 -2.70 34.44
N ARG A 118 -1.49 -2.90 33.66
CA ARG A 118 -1.58 -2.50 32.25
C ARG A 118 -2.16 -1.10 32.15
N GLY A 119 -1.49 -0.29 31.34
CA GLY A 119 -1.95 1.05 30.97
C GLY A 119 -2.53 1.05 29.57
N ILE A 120 -3.75 1.54 29.39
CA ILE A 120 -4.33 1.71 28.06
C ILE A 120 -4.50 3.19 27.78
N ILE A 121 -3.95 3.65 26.67
CA ILE A 121 -4.12 5.01 26.15
C ILE A 121 -4.76 4.94 24.77
N ARG A 122 -5.87 5.65 24.58
CA ARG A 122 -6.43 5.82 23.24
C ARG A 122 -5.64 6.89 22.50
N LEU A 123 -5.10 6.55 21.32
CA LEU A 123 -4.43 7.53 20.46
C LEU A 123 -5.46 8.27 19.60
N ARG A 124 -5.24 9.58 19.43
CA ARG A 124 -6.06 10.48 18.61
C ARG A 124 -5.28 10.80 17.34
N LEU A 125 -5.46 9.96 16.32
CA LEU A 125 -4.77 10.10 15.04
C LEU A 125 -5.79 10.50 13.96
N SER A 126 -5.99 11.80 13.82
CA SER A 126 -6.94 12.38 12.86
C SER A 126 -6.24 13.49 12.09
N THR A 127 -6.34 13.46 10.77
CA THR A 127 -5.83 14.53 9.89
C THR A 127 -6.64 15.83 10.05
N GLY A 128 -7.86 15.78 10.62
CA GLY A 128 -8.60 16.99 11.02
C GLY A 128 -8.06 17.64 12.30
N VAL A 129 -7.35 16.89 13.16
CA VAL A 129 -6.77 17.38 14.42
C VAL A 129 -5.29 17.73 14.28
N SER A 130 -4.53 16.89 13.56
CA SER A 130 -3.12 17.09 13.21
C SER A 130 -2.98 17.08 11.68
N PRO A 131 -3.26 18.21 11.01
CA PRO A 131 -3.29 18.28 9.54
C PRO A 131 -1.99 17.86 8.87
N PHE A 132 -0.85 18.07 9.51
CA PHE A 132 0.45 17.68 8.96
C PHE A 132 0.53 16.18 8.65
N LEU A 133 -0.20 15.31 9.36
CA LEU A 133 -0.22 13.87 9.10
C LEU A 133 -0.75 13.52 7.71
N GLY A 134 -1.57 14.39 7.11
CA GLY A 134 -2.10 14.19 5.75
C GLY A 134 -1.02 14.21 4.67
N ASP A 135 0.14 14.79 4.96
CA ASP A 135 1.24 14.97 4.02
C ASP A 135 2.19 13.76 3.96
N HIS A 136 1.95 12.70 4.75
CA HIS A 136 2.74 11.47 4.74
C HIS A 136 1.96 10.33 4.05
N VAL A 137 2.20 10.14 2.76
CA VAL A 137 1.46 9.20 1.91
C VAL A 137 2.36 8.10 1.36
N VAL A 138 1.93 6.86 1.56
CA VAL A 138 2.64 5.64 1.12
C VAL A 138 1.70 4.82 0.24
N ASP A 139 2.09 4.61 -1.01
CA ASP A 139 1.33 3.91 -2.05
C ASP A 139 -0.13 4.39 -2.16
N GLY A 140 -0.32 5.71 -2.08
CA GLY A 140 -1.63 6.38 -2.20
C GLY A 140 -2.47 6.43 -0.91
N ALA A 141 -2.03 5.80 0.18
CA ALA A 141 -2.71 5.85 1.48
C ALA A 141 -2.00 6.82 2.44
N ILE A 142 -2.76 7.60 3.22
CA ILE A 142 -2.20 8.40 4.33
C ILE A 142 -1.81 7.42 5.43
N VAL A 143 -0.52 7.33 5.73
CA VAL A 143 0.02 6.38 6.72
C VAL A 143 0.61 7.15 7.89
N PHE A 144 0.31 6.72 9.12
CA PHE A 144 0.95 7.28 10.30
C PHE A 144 2.45 6.99 10.25
N PRO A 145 3.33 8.02 10.31
CA PRO A 145 4.76 7.83 10.16
C PRO A 145 5.33 7.02 11.32
N MET A 146 6.40 6.27 11.04
CA MET A 146 7.12 5.49 12.04
C MET A 146 7.57 6.34 13.24
N THR A 147 8.00 7.57 12.99
CA THR A 147 8.40 8.53 14.03
C THR A 147 7.24 8.96 14.92
N GLY A 148 6.00 8.94 14.41
CA GLY A 148 4.79 9.17 15.20
C GLY A 148 4.52 8.03 16.19
N HIS A 149 4.79 6.78 15.81
CA HIS A 149 4.71 5.63 16.73
C HIS A 149 5.72 5.77 17.87
N ILE A 150 6.95 6.19 17.56
CA ILE A 150 8.01 6.41 18.54
C ILE A 150 7.61 7.51 19.53
N GLU A 151 7.11 8.64 19.03
CA GLU A 151 6.65 9.75 19.88
C GLU A 151 5.52 9.34 20.82
N ALA A 152 4.51 8.63 20.29
CA ALA A 152 3.39 8.15 21.09
C ALA A 152 3.85 7.17 22.19
N ALA A 153 4.75 6.23 21.85
CA ALA A 153 5.30 5.27 22.79
C ALA A 153 6.18 5.95 23.86
N TYR A 154 7.04 6.90 23.47
CA TYR A 154 7.92 7.62 24.39
C TYR A 154 7.16 8.47 25.41
N LEU A 155 6.14 9.20 24.95
CA LEU A 155 5.33 10.02 25.86
C LEU A 155 4.47 9.19 26.80
N ALA A 156 3.90 8.09 26.30
CA ALA A 156 3.18 7.18 27.15
C ALA A 156 4.10 6.57 28.21
N ALA A 157 5.28 6.08 27.81
CA ALA A 157 6.29 5.59 28.74
C ALA A 157 6.67 6.65 29.79
N SER A 158 6.86 7.91 29.38
CA SER A 158 7.18 9.02 30.28
C SER A 158 6.07 9.34 31.28
N LYS A 159 4.80 9.06 30.92
CA LYS A 159 3.65 9.22 31.82
C LYS A 159 3.58 8.14 32.90
N TYR A 160 4.02 6.91 32.60
CA TYR A 160 4.05 5.81 33.58
C TYR A 160 5.36 5.75 34.39
N LEU A 161 6.48 6.24 33.83
CA LEU A 161 7.81 6.21 34.44
C LEU A 161 8.37 7.63 34.71
N ILE A 162 7.59 8.44 35.43
CA ILE A 162 7.76 9.90 35.59
C ILE A 162 9.16 10.32 36.11
N HIS A 163 9.84 9.47 36.88
CA HIS A 163 11.11 9.80 37.54
C HIS A 163 12.34 9.13 36.91
N GLN A 164 12.20 8.49 35.74
CA GLN A 164 13.28 7.71 35.14
C GLN A 164 13.56 8.21 33.72
N ARG A 165 14.84 8.26 33.34
CA ARG A 165 15.19 8.38 31.92
C ARG A 165 14.82 7.07 31.23
N ILE A 166 14.17 7.19 30.09
CA ILE A 166 13.66 6.07 29.31
C ILE A 166 14.26 6.06 27.93
N TRP A 167 14.30 4.88 27.33
CA TRP A 167 14.57 4.70 25.92
C TRP A 167 13.78 3.49 25.41
N LEU A 168 13.57 3.45 24.11
CA LEU A 168 12.81 2.39 23.46
C LEU A 168 13.76 1.40 22.78
N GLU A 169 13.49 0.11 22.89
CA GLU A 169 14.26 -0.98 22.27
C GLU A 169 13.36 -1.91 21.46
N ASP A 170 13.98 -2.64 20.52
CA ASP A 170 13.37 -3.69 19.71
C ASP A 170 12.00 -3.30 19.13
N ILE A 171 11.92 -2.09 18.58
CA ILE A 171 10.69 -1.57 18.00
C ILE A 171 10.47 -2.25 16.65
N ARG A 172 9.32 -2.90 16.50
CA ARG A 172 8.90 -3.62 15.29
C ARG A 172 7.66 -2.96 14.69
N PHE A 173 7.68 -2.78 13.38
CA PHE A 173 6.56 -2.26 12.60
C PHE A 173 5.96 -3.39 11.78
N GLU A 174 4.72 -3.78 12.11
CA GLU A 174 4.09 -4.98 11.53
C GLU A 174 3.03 -4.63 10.50
N HIS A 175 2.21 -3.63 10.80
CA HIS A 175 1.16 -3.16 9.91
C HIS A 175 1.07 -1.64 9.98
N PRO A 176 0.81 -0.96 8.85
CA PRO A 176 0.65 0.47 8.83
C PRO A 176 -0.65 0.88 9.54
N VAL A 177 -0.60 1.99 10.28
CA VAL A 177 -1.82 2.68 10.73
C VAL A 177 -2.26 3.60 9.58
N VAL A 178 -3.27 3.16 8.83
CA VAL A 178 -3.84 3.96 7.74
C VAL A 178 -4.82 4.98 8.29
N LEU A 179 -4.57 6.26 8.02
CA LEU A 179 -5.38 7.39 8.47
C LEU A 179 -6.42 7.76 7.43
N ALA A 180 -7.55 8.27 7.90
CA ALA A 180 -8.60 8.78 7.04
C ALA A 180 -8.34 10.27 6.69
N PRO A 181 -8.82 10.75 5.54
CA PRO A 181 -8.90 12.19 5.24
C PRO A 181 -9.70 12.94 6.31
N ALA A 182 -9.52 14.26 6.40
CA ALA A 182 -10.07 15.08 7.47
C ALA A 182 -11.61 15.09 7.53
N GLU A 183 -12.27 14.75 6.42
CA GLU A 183 -13.73 14.68 6.28
C GLU A 183 -14.31 13.33 6.74
N ASP A 184 -13.46 12.31 6.93
CA ASP A 184 -13.84 10.95 7.27
C ASP A 184 -13.57 10.62 8.75
N PHE A 185 -14.16 9.52 9.22
CA PHE A 185 -13.93 9.05 10.59
C PHE A 185 -12.52 8.47 10.75
N ALA A 186 -11.78 8.99 11.74
CA ALA A 186 -10.46 8.51 12.10
C ALA A 186 -10.49 7.04 12.58
N PRO A 187 -9.43 6.25 12.30
CA PRO A 187 -9.32 4.90 12.82
C PRO A 187 -9.27 4.89 14.35
N GLN A 188 -9.72 3.79 14.94
CA GLN A 188 -9.56 3.57 16.37
C GLN A 188 -8.16 3.04 16.61
N VAL A 189 -7.37 3.76 17.40
CA VAL A 189 -5.99 3.38 17.70
C VAL A 189 -5.78 3.35 19.20
N MET A 190 -5.21 2.25 19.67
CA MET A 190 -4.95 1.96 21.07
C MET A 190 -3.45 1.77 21.26
N LEU A 191 -2.91 2.42 22.27
CA LEU A 191 -1.60 2.13 22.81
C LEU A 191 -1.78 1.41 24.14
N GLU A 192 -1.20 0.24 24.26
CA GLU A 192 -1.14 -0.54 25.47
C GLU A 192 0.28 -0.55 26.02
N ILE A 193 0.43 -0.30 27.32
CA ILE A 193 1.67 -0.50 28.08
C ILE A 193 1.48 -1.70 28.99
N VAL A 194 2.38 -2.66 28.87
CA VAL A 194 2.34 -3.95 29.57
C VAL A 194 3.44 -4.01 30.62
N SER A 195 3.04 -3.89 31.89
CA SER A 195 3.88 -4.23 33.05
C SER A 195 3.70 -5.71 33.42
N PRO A 196 4.71 -6.42 33.96
CA PRO A 196 6.06 -5.97 34.33
C PRO A 196 7.08 -6.00 33.18
N GLY A 197 6.67 -6.37 31.96
CA GLY A 197 7.57 -6.47 30.80
C GLY A 197 8.10 -5.14 30.26
N ASN A 198 7.52 -4.02 30.72
CA ASN A 198 7.71 -2.69 30.17
C ASN A 198 7.53 -2.65 28.64
N ASP A 199 6.66 -3.47 28.09
CA ASP A 199 6.41 -3.48 26.64
C ASP A 199 5.36 -2.43 26.28
N PHE A 200 5.44 -1.93 25.05
CA PHE A 200 4.35 -1.19 24.45
C PHE A 200 3.83 -1.89 23.20
N VAL A 201 2.53 -1.80 22.96
CA VAL A 201 1.87 -2.31 21.77
C VAL A 201 0.90 -1.24 21.26
N ILE A 202 1.12 -0.77 20.03
CA ILE A 202 0.17 0.07 19.30
C ILE A 202 -0.66 -0.85 18.42
N SER A 203 -1.96 -0.89 18.66
CA SER A 203 -2.92 -1.61 17.84
C SER A 203 -3.93 -0.67 17.22
N CYS A 204 -4.37 -0.99 16.02
CA CYS A 204 -5.30 -0.18 15.25
C CYS A 204 -6.48 -1.01 14.73
N ARG A 205 -7.61 -0.34 14.54
CA ARG A 205 -8.84 -0.91 14.00
C ARG A 205 -9.53 0.16 13.16
N ARG A 206 -10.15 -0.24 12.05
CA ARG A 206 -10.89 0.69 11.18
C ARG A 206 -12.02 1.38 11.93
N ALA A 207 -12.34 2.60 11.49
CA ALA A 207 -13.40 3.41 12.09
C ALA A 207 -14.78 2.73 12.01
N ASP A 208 -15.04 2.04 10.89
CA ASP A 208 -16.29 1.32 10.56
C ASP A 208 -16.35 -0.11 11.11
N ALA A 209 -15.34 -0.54 11.86
CA ALA A 209 -15.27 -1.91 12.33
C ALA A 209 -16.35 -2.23 13.37
N ILE A 210 -17.03 -3.36 13.18
CA ILE A 210 -17.97 -3.90 14.18
C ILE A 210 -17.25 -4.17 15.52
N PRO A 211 -17.92 -4.06 16.68
CA PRO A 211 -17.29 -4.22 17.99
C PRO A 211 -16.52 -5.54 18.17
N ALA A 212 -16.98 -6.62 17.52
CA ALA A 212 -16.36 -7.95 17.55
C ALA A 212 -15.11 -8.10 16.66
N ALA A 213 -14.81 -7.11 15.81
CA ALA A 213 -13.61 -7.14 14.98
C ALA A 213 -12.36 -6.98 15.85
N GLY A 214 -11.40 -7.89 15.67
CA GLY A 214 -10.13 -7.90 16.39
C GLY A 214 -9.28 -6.66 16.11
N TRP A 215 -8.39 -6.37 17.05
CA TRP A 215 -7.38 -5.31 16.90
C TRP A 215 -6.19 -5.83 16.10
N GLN A 216 -5.71 -5.05 15.13
CA GLN A 216 -4.49 -5.35 14.40
C GLN A 216 -3.31 -4.74 15.15
N VAL A 217 -2.25 -5.51 15.39
CA VAL A 217 -1.01 -4.97 15.96
C VAL A 217 -0.26 -4.21 14.87
N CYS A 218 0.01 -2.93 15.11
CA CYS A 218 0.58 -2.02 14.11
C CYS A 218 2.07 -1.78 14.44
N SER A 219 2.41 -1.60 15.72
CA SER A 219 3.81 -1.67 16.19
C SER A 219 3.93 -2.16 17.62
N ARG A 220 5.10 -2.67 18.01
CA ARG A 220 5.42 -3.01 19.40
C ARG A 220 6.90 -2.85 19.69
N GLY A 221 7.25 -2.68 20.96
CA GLY A 221 8.63 -2.60 21.41
C GLY A 221 8.72 -2.63 22.92
N ARG A 222 9.92 -2.43 23.45
CA ARG A 222 10.20 -2.43 24.89
C ARG A 222 10.62 -1.05 25.36
N ILE A 223 10.13 -0.67 26.52
CA ILE A 223 10.48 0.53 27.28
C ILE A 223 11.54 0.10 28.29
N ASN A 224 12.69 0.76 28.27
CA ASN A 224 13.75 0.47 29.21
C ASN A 224 14.01 1.67 30.12
N PRO A 225 13.84 1.51 31.44
CA PRO A 225 14.31 2.50 32.38
C PRO A 225 15.83 2.38 32.57
N HIS A 226 16.58 3.49 32.45
CA HIS A 226 18.00 3.49 32.80
C HIS A 226 18.51 4.90 33.13
N ASP A 227 19.38 5.01 34.14
CA ASP A 227 20.08 6.26 34.48
C ASP A 227 21.17 6.71 33.46
N GLN A 228 21.63 5.82 32.57
CA GLN A 228 22.64 6.10 31.54
C GLN A 228 22.36 5.31 30.25
N PRO A 229 22.38 5.94 29.06
CA PRO A 229 22.27 5.22 27.80
C PRO A 229 23.52 4.35 27.54
N PRO A 230 23.39 3.14 26.97
CA PRO A 230 24.55 2.36 26.55
C PRO A 230 25.15 2.99 25.27
N GLY A 231 26.37 3.52 25.34
CA GLY A 231 27.11 3.87 24.12
C GLY A 231 28.21 4.91 24.29
N THR A 232 29.22 4.78 23.43
CA THR A 232 30.30 5.74 23.17
C THR A 232 29.78 7.15 22.94
N ALA A 233 30.53 8.14 23.42
CA ALA A 233 30.25 9.56 23.17
C ALA A 233 30.03 9.81 21.67
N PRO A 234 28.96 10.51 21.28
CA PRO A 234 28.68 10.78 19.88
C PRO A 234 29.82 11.59 19.26
N GLU A 235 30.10 11.34 17.99
CA GLU A 235 31.02 12.18 17.22
C GLU A 235 30.50 13.62 17.20
N SER A 236 31.39 14.61 17.27
CA SER A 236 30.99 16.01 17.26
C SER A 236 30.44 16.43 15.89
N LEU A 237 29.38 17.24 15.88
CA LEU A 237 28.74 17.73 14.65
C LEU A 237 29.75 18.41 13.70
N ASN A 238 30.72 19.15 14.23
CA ASN A 238 31.74 19.82 13.42
C ASN A 238 32.65 18.84 12.68
N SER A 239 33.02 17.72 13.32
CA SER A 239 33.80 16.65 12.68
C SER A 239 33.01 15.98 11.55
N VAL A 240 31.74 15.66 11.82
CA VAL A 240 30.82 15.09 10.83
C VAL A 240 30.63 16.01 9.62
N LYS A 241 30.37 17.31 9.85
CA LYS A 241 30.23 18.32 8.79
C LYS A 241 31.48 18.42 7.92
N ALA A 242 32.66 18.56 8.54
CA ALA A 242 33.92 18.70 7.81
C ALA A 242 34.21 17.49 6.90
N ARG A 243 33.86 16.27 7.35
CA ARG A 243 34.02 15.05 6.55
C ARG A 243 32.98 14.95 5.44
N LEU A 244 31.70 15.04 5.77
CA LEU A 244 30.62 14.66 4.85
C LEU A 244 30.27 15.75 3.85
N GLN A 245 30.47 17.04 4.18
CA GLN A 245 30.27 18.13 3.21
C GLN A 245 31.36 18.19 2.13
N SER A 246 32.45 17.42 2.28
CA SER A 246 33.42 17.21 1.20
C SER A 246 32.97 16.13 0.18
N GLY A 247 31.85 15.45 0.46
CA GLY A 247 31.28 14.42 -0.39
C GLY A 247 30.40 14.95 -1.53
N THR A 248 29.62 14.04 -2.12
CA THR A 248 28.72 14.38 -3.23
C THR A 248 27.45 15.00 -2.68
N GLU A 249 27.15 16.23 -3.10
CA GLU A 249 25.88 16.89 -2.79
C GLU A 249 24.74 16.33 -3.64
N VAL A 250 23.58 16.11 -3.01
CA VAL A 250 22.38 15.55 -3.65
C VAL A 250 21.39 16.67 -3.96
N TYR A 251 20.93 16.74 -5.21
CA TYR A 251 19.90 17.71 -5.62
C TYR A 251 18.52 17.36 -5.00
N ILE A 252 18.01 18.25 -4.14
CA ILE A 252 16.87 17.98 -3.25
C ILE A 252 15.53 17.84 -4.00
N ASP A 253 15.27 18.62 -5.06
CA ASP A 253 14.00 18.48 -5.78
C ASP A 253 13.94 17.13 -6.51
N GLY A 254 15.03 16.72 -7.15
CA GLY A 254 15.16 15.39 -7.74
C GLY A 254 15.17 14.26 -6.72
N PHE A 255 15.53 14.54 -5.46
CA PHE A 255 15.51 13.57 -4.37
C PHE A 255 14.08 13.20 -3.96
N TYR A 256 13.20 14.18 -3.72
CA TYR A 256 11.80 13.90 -3.38
C TYR A 256 10.99 13.43 -4.59
N GLN A 257 11.31 13.87 -5.82
CA GLN A 257 10.63 13.37 -7.03
C GLN A 257 10.80 11.84 -7.18
N LYS A 258 11.99 11.32 -6.89
CA LYS A 258 12.26 9.88 -6.93
C LYS A 258 11.44 9.08 -5.91
N PHE A 259 11.14 9.67 -4.74
CA PHE A 259 10.24 9.06 -3.76
C PHE A 259 8.83 8.94 -4.29
N GLU A 260 8.33 10.03 -4.88
CA GLU A 260 6.99 10.06 -5.46
C GLU A 260 6.86 9.04 -6.61
N ASP A 261 7.86 8.96 -7.49
CA ASP A 261 7.93 7.96 -8.57
C ASP A 261 7.92 6.52 -8.03
N ALA A 262 8.44 6.31 -6.82
CA ALA A 262 8.48 5.04 -6.13
C ALA A 262 7.21 4.76 -5.28
N GLY A 263 6.30 5.73 -5.14
CA GLY A 263 5.06 5.60 -4.38
C GLY A 263 5.11 6.18 -2.95
N LEU A 264 6.18 6.88 -2.59
CA LEU A 264 6.29 7.62 -1.33
C LEU A 264 6.06 9.11 -1.61
N ARG A 265 4.85 9.61 -1.35
CA ARG A 265 4.53 11.02 -1.55
C ARG A 265 4.59 11.75 -0.21
N TYR A 266 5.56 12.64 -0.10
CA TYR A 266 5.72 13.55 1.03
C TYR A 266 5.37 14.96 0.58
N ASP A 267 4.40 15.57 1.23
CA ASP A 267 3.99 16.96 0.97
C ASP A 267 4.68 17.93 1.95
N ARG A 268 4.23 19.19 1.97
CA ARG A 268 4.94 20.33 2.58
C ARG A 268 5.44 20.05 4.01
N ALA A 269 4.66 19.37 4.85
CA ALA A 269 5.03 19.11 6.24
C ALA A 269 6.21 18.14 6.39
N PHE A 270 6.40 17.19 5.47
CA PHE A 270 7.44 16.14 5.54
C PHE A 270 8.65 16.40 4.62
N ARG A 271 8.59 17.44 3.79
CA ARG A 271 9.72 17.87 2.93
C ARG A 271 10.66 18.83 3.67
N CYS A 272 11.22 18.39 4.80
CA CYS A 272 12.02 19.24 5.70
C CYS A 272 13.53 19.28 5.34
N VAL A 273 14.01 18.39 4.47
CA VAL A 273 15.44 18.33 4.11
C VAL A 273 15.84 19.54 3.26
N GLN A 274 16.79 20.34 3.75
CA GLN A 274 17.27 21.56 3.08
C GLN A 274 18.47 21.29 2.17
N SER A 275 19.38 20.43 2.63
CA SER A 275 20.60 20.06 1.90
C SER A 275 21.07 18.68 2.35
N THR A 276 21.81 17.98 1.48
CA THR A 276 22.22 16.59 1.72
C THR A 276 23.51 16.25 1.00
N TRP A 277 24.38 15.53 1.69
CA TRP A 277 25.66 15.04 1.17
C TRP A 277 25.82 13.55 1.44
N CYS A 278 26.44 12.84 0.51
CA CYS A 278 26.80 11.43 0.64
C CYS A 278 28.32 11.25 0.47
N PHE A 279 28.91 10.43 1.35
CA PHE A 279 30.32 10.09 1.28
C PHE A 279 30.54 8.67 1.78
N GLY A 280 31.00 7.77 0.90
CA GLY A 280 31.17 6.36 1.23
C GLY A 280 29.85 5.71 1.66
N ASN A 281 29.82 5.12 2.86
CA ASN A 281 28.64 4.51 3.48
C ASN A 281 27.92 5.46 4.46
N GLU A 282 28.23 6.75 4.42
CA GLU A 282 27.65 7.77 5.28
C GLU A 282 26.84 8.78 4.48
N ALA A 283 25.82 9.36 5.12
CA ALA A 283 25.04 10.48 4.59
C ALA A 283 24.78 11.52 5.67
N PHE A 284 24.67 12.78 5.25
CA PHE A 284 24.47 13.93 6.13
C PHE A 284 23.42 14.87 5.54
N SER A 285 22.51 15.36 6.36
CA SER A 285 21.50 16.32 5.93
C SER A 285 21.29 17.44 6.94
N ALA A 286 21.05 18.65 6.44
CA ALA A 286 20.41 19.71 7.22
C ALA A 286 18.89 19.62 7.03
N VAL A 287 18.15 19.65 8.12
CA VAL A 287 16.69 19.42 8.13
C VAL A 287 16.03 20.52 8.95
N GLU A 288 15.04 21.18 8.38
CA GLU A 288 14.31 22.30 9.01
C GLU A 288 12.81 22.13 8.79
N LEU A 289 12.05 22.23 9.88
CA LEU A 289 10.61 22.12 9.89
C LEU A 289 9.99 23.38 9.26
N PRO A 290 8.89 23.27 8.48
CA PRO A 290 8.18 24.45 7.98
C PRO A 290 7.76 25.38 9.12
N SER A 291 7.96 26.69 8.95
CA SER A 291 7.66 27.70 9.98
C SER A 291 6.23 27.66 10.52
N SER A 292 5.26 27.18 9.72
CA SER A 292 3.87 26.97 10.13
C SER A 292 3.67 25.91 11.22
N LEU A 293 4.65 25.02 11.43
CA LEU A 293 4.62 23.95 12.43
C LEU A 293 5.49 24.27 13.66
N ASN A 294 6.14 25.43 13.73
CA ASN A 294 7.05 25.78 14.84
C ASN A 294 6.33 25.83 16.19
N GLU A 295 5.13 26.40 16.25
CA GLU A 295 4.33 26.40 17.48
C GLU A 295 3.89 24.98 17.86
N GLU A 296 3.48 24.18 16.88
CA GLU A 296 3.07 22.79 17.10
C GLU A 296 4.24 21.92 17.58
N ALA A 297 5.46 22.15 17.09
CA ALA A 297 6.67 21.44 17.50
C ALA A 297 6.96 21.53 19.00
N THR A 298 6.55 22.61 19.67
CA THR A 298 6.71 22.77 21.13
C THR A 298 5.95 21.75 21.95
N ARG A 299 4.96 21.08 21.34
CA ARG A 299 4.12 20.09 22.00
C ARG A 299 4.69 18.68 21.88
N PHE A 300 5.71 18.46 21.07
CA PHE A 300 6.30 17.15 20.79
C PHE A 300 7.69 17.05 21.43
N THR A 301 8.13 15.83 21.78
CA THR A 301 9.52 15.58 22.21
C THR A 301 10.47 15.80 21.04
N LEU A 302 10.13 15.24 19.89
CA LEU A 302 10.71 15.57 18.60
C LEU A 302 9.60 15.48 17.56
N HIS A 303 9.34 16.58 16.84
CA HIS A 303 8.20 16.64 15.91
C HIS A 303 8.29 15.49 14.87
N PRO A 304 7.25 14.65 14.71
CA PRO A 304 7.33 13.47 13.86
C PRO A 304 7.78 13.76 12.43
N ALA A 305 7.34 14.87 11.84
CA ALA A 305 7.75 15.25 10.48
C ALA A 305 9.21 15.70 10.37
N LEU A 306 9.78 16.32 11.43
CA LEU A 306 11.20 16.66 11.47
C LEU A 306 12.03 15.39 11.62
N PHE A 307 11.62 14.51 12.54
CA PHE A 307 12.29 13.24 12.78
C PHE A 307 12.26 12.34 11.55
N ASP A 308 11.10 12.24 10.88
CA ASP A 308 10.95 11.39 9.70
C ASP A 308 11.86 11.90 8.56
N ALA A 309 11.92 13.22 8.39
CA ALA A 309 12.83 13.84 7.44
C ALA A 309 14.32 13.63 7.76
N CYS A 310 14.72 13.53 9.04
CA CYS A 310 16.07 13.08 9.40
C CYS A 310 16.36 11.64 8.95
N THR A 311 15.34 10.78 8.88
CA THR A 311 15.49 9.42 8.33
C THR A 311 15.45 9.39 6.80
N HIS A 312 14.86 10.39 6.13
CA HIS A 312 14.89 10.51 4.68
C HIS A 312 16.32 10.54 4.13
N THR A 313 17.28 11.07 4.90
CA THR A 313 18.72 11.05 4.60
C THR A 313 19.23 9.66 4.22
N LEU A 314 18.60 8.57 4.70
CA LEU A 314 19.00 7.20 4.39
C LEU A 314 18.80 6.90 2.91
N TYR A 315 17.70 7.38 2.35
CA TYR A 315 17.41 7.17 0.94
C TYR A 315 18.28 8.04 0.03
N ALA A 316 18.93 9.08 0.55
CA ALA A 316 19.92 9.82 -0.24
C ALA A 316 21.12 8.92 -0.53
N HIS A 317 21.56 8.16 0.47
CA HIS A 317 22.55 7.10 0.28
C HIS A 317 22.03 6.02 -0.67
N GLN A 318 20.76 5.60 -0.57
CA GLN A 318 20.17 4.66 -1.53
C GLN A 318 20.20 5.20 -2.97
N HIS A 319 19.89 6.48 -3.19
CA HIS A 319 19.97 7.09 -4.51
C HIS A 319 21.41 7.23 -5.03
N TYR A 320 22.38 7.29 -4.12
CA TYR A 320 23.79 7.44 -4.43
C TYR A 320 24.46 6.11 -4.81
N VAL A 321 24.21 5.02 -4.07
CA VAL A 321 24.87 3.70 -4.31
C VAL A 321 23.91 2.57 -4.73
N GLY A 322 22.60 2.77 -4.62
CA GLY A 322 21.57 1.77 -4.90
C GLY A 322 20.72 2.08 -6.12
N ASP A 323 19.58 1.40 -6.19
CA ASP A 323 18.56 1.62 -7.23
C ASP A 323 17.48 2.56 -6.69
N PRO A 324 17.35 3.78 -7.24
CA PRO A 324 16.36 4.76 -6.79
C PRO A 324 14.91 4.35 -6.99
N SER A 325 14.63 3.36 -7.84
CA SER A 325 13.26 2.87 -8.07
C SER A 325 12.75 1.94 -6.96
N GLN A 326 13.63 1.55 -6.02
CA GLN A 326 13.29 0.63 -4.94
C GLN A 326 12.76 1.41 -3.75
N VAL A 327 11.66 0.94 -3.17
CA VAL A 327 11.15 1.49 -1.92
C VAL A 327 11.62 0.63 -0.78
N TYR A 328 12.10 1.25 0.29
CA TYR A 328 12.35 0.58 1.55
C TYR A 328 11.47 1.22 2.61
N LEU A 329 10.82 0.42 3.45
CA LEU A 329 10.02 0.90 4.57
C LEU A 329 10.61 0.42 5.90
N PRO A 330 10.56 1.23 6.97
CA PRO A 330 10.97 0.80 8.30
C PRO A 330 10.28 -0.49 8.73
N SER A 331 11.06 -1.44 9.23
CA SER A 331 10.56 -2.73 9.72
C SER A 331 10.97 -3.01 11.17
N HIS A 332 12.16 -2.54 11.55
CA HIS A 332 12.72 -2.75 12.89
C HIS A 332 13.66 -1.60 13.28
N ILE A 333 13.70 -1.28 14.57
CA ILE A 333 14.69 -0.41 15.19
C ILE A 333 15.23 -1.12 16.43
N GLY A 334 16.56 -1.24 16.51
CA GLY A 334 17.24 -1.79 17.68
C GLY A 334 17.03 -0.95 18.94
N GLY A 335 17.22 0.37 18.83
CA GLY A 335 16.96 1.29 19.94
C GLY A 335 16.77 2.76 19.53
N VAL A 336 16.02 3.51 20.34
CA VAL A 336 15.78 4.94 20.19
C VAL A 336 16.01 5.65 21.52
N HIS A 337 16.95 6.59 21.51
CA HIS A 337 17.18 7.52 22.61
C HIS A 337 16.78 8.92 22.17
N LEU A 338 15.89 9.55 22.93
CA LEU A 338 15.50 10.95 22.75
C LEU A 338 16.03 11.76 23.94
N ALA A 339 16.72 12.87 23.64
CA ALA A 339 17.06 13.87 24.63
C ALA A 339 15.86 14.80 24.81
N LYS A 340 15.51 15.11 26.06
CA LYS A 340 14.47 16.08 26.36
C LYS A 340 15.10 17.47 26.37
N ASP A 341 15.10 18.12 25.21
CA ASP A 341 15.53 19.52 25.01
C ASP A 341 14.32 20.41 24.66
N ASP A 342 14.56 21.71 24.52
CA ASP A 342 13.59 22.68 24.00
C ASP A 342 13.12 22.29 22.58
N ALA A 343 12.02 22.90 22.13
CA ALA A 343 11.41 22.61 20.84
C ALA A 343 12.41 22.71 19.67
N VAL A 344 12.79 21.56 19.12
CA VAL A 344 13.73 21.47 17.99
C VAL A 344 12.95 21.69 16.69
N THR A 345 13.29 22.77 15.99
CA THR A 345 12.69 23.13 14.68
C THR A 345 13.67 22.98 13.53
N ALA A 346 14.98 23.00 13.81
CA ALA A 346 16.05 22.69 12.87
C ALA A 346 17.03 21.69 13.47
N SER A 347 17.60 20.82 12.63
CA SER A 347 18.49 19.76 13.05
C SER A 347 19.44 19.31 11.93
N PHE A 348 20.45 18.54 12.30
CA PHE A 348 21.35 17.88 11.38
C PHE A 348 21.27 16.37 11.58
N ALA A 349 21.04 15.62 10.51
CA ALA A 349 20.97 14.16 10.53
C ALA A 349 22.26 13.57 9.97
N HIS A 350 22.87 12.65 10.72
CA HIS A 350 24.01 11.86 10.29
C HIS A 350 23.63 10.39 10.27
N ILE A 351 23.84 9.75 9.12
CA ILE A 351 23.50 8.35 8.89
C ILE A 351 24.74 7.55 8.55
N GLN A 352 24.87 6.38 9.19
CA GLN A 352 25.93 5.42 8.95
C GLN A 352 25.32 4.09 8.52
N VAL A 353 25.46 3.76 7.24
CA VAL A 353 24.92 2.53 6.65
C VAL A 353 25.90 1.38 6.87
N TYR A 354 25.43 0.30 7.49
CA TYR A 354 26.23 -0.91 7.72
C TYR A 354 25.72 -2.12 6.94
N ARG A 355 24.54 -2.02 6.31
CA ARG A 355 23.98 -3.06 5.45
C ARG A 355 23.13 -2.45 4.34
N HIS A 356 23.37 -2.88 3.11
CA HIS A 356 22.55 -2.54 1.94
C HIS A 356 22.55 -3.73 0.98
N ASP A 357 21.46 -4.48 0.94
CA ASP A 357 21.28 -5.63 0.06
C ASP A 357 19.93 -5.59 -0.67
N SER A 358 19.65 -6.64 -1.46
CA SER A 358 18.43 -6.72 -2.28
C SER A 358 17.11 -6.71 -1.48
N THR A 359 17.18 -6.92 -0.17
CA THR A 359 16.02 -7.05 0.73
C THR A 359 16.03 -6.02 1.85
N PHE A 360 17.19 -5.67 2.40
CA PHE A 360 17.32 -4.82 3.58
C PHE A 360 18.32 -3.68 3.40
N LEU A 361 17.98 -2.54 3.97
CA LEU A 361 18.85 -1.37 4.10
C LEU A 361 18.84 -0.95 5.58
N ALA A 362 20.00 -1.00 6.24
CA ALA A 362 20.11 -0.79 7.67
C ALA A 362 21.23 0.18 8.06
N CYS A 363 20.93 1.03 9.05
CA CYS A 363 21.81 2.12 9.46
C CYS A 363 21.69 2.49 10.95
N HIS A 364 22.62 3.33 11.40
CA HIS A 364 22.49 4.15 12.61
C HIS A 364 22.17 5.59 12.21
N VAL A 365 21.38 6.30 13.01
CA VAL A 365 21.03 7.70 12.81
C VAL A 365 21.38 8.50 14.07
N SER A 366 22.16 9.56 13.92
CA SER A 366 22.43 10.55 14.96
C SER A 366 21.83 11.88 14.53
N ILE A 367 21.00 12.47 15.38
CA ILE A 367 20.32 13.74 15.12
C ILE A 367 20.86 14.79 16.08
N TYR A 368 21.40 15.87 15.52
CA TYR A 368 21.99 16.98 16.26
C TYR A 368 21.12 18.22 16.15
N GLY A 369 21.03 19.00 17.22
CA GLY A 369 20.43 20.33 17.18
C GLY A 369 21.40 21.39 16.65
N ASP A 370 20.93 22.63 16.56
CA ASP A 370 21.70 23.74 15.98
C ASP A 370 22.99 24.08 16.76
N CYS A 371 23.03 23.86 18.07
CA CYS A 371 24.23 24.06 18.87
C CYS A 371 25.13 22.81 18.96
N GLY A 372 24.84 21.77 18.17
CA GLY A 372 25.66 20.56 18.03
C GLY A 372 25.45 19.51 19.13
N GLN A 373 24.47 19.73 20.00
CA GLN A 373 23.99 18.75 20.99
C GLN A 373 23.24 17.60 20.30
N LEU A 374 23.35 16.39 20.85
CA LEU A 374 22.64 15.22 20.33
C LEU A 374 21.19 15.22 20.83
N VAL A 375 20.24 15.40 19.91
CA VAL A 375 18.79 15.43 20.17
C VAL A 375 18.21 14.03 20.17
N ALA A 376 18.64 13.18 19.25
CA ALA A 376 18.18 11.80 19.18
C ALA A 376 19.24 10.86 18.60
N LYS A 377 19.18 9.60 19.01
CA LYS A 377 20.01 8.51 18.46
C LYS A 377 19.13 7.30 18.18
N VAL A 378 19.14 6.87 16.92
CA VAL A 378 18.47 5.64 16.46
C VAL A 378 19.53 4.61 16.12
N THR A 379 19.52 3.49 16.83
CA THR A 379 20.45 2.39 16.61
C THR A 379 19.76 1.24 15.88
N GLY A 380 20.39 0.75 14.82
CA GLY A 380 19.90 -0.41 14.09
C GLY A 380 18.56 -0.18 13.40
N LEU A 381 18.34 0.99 12.80
CA LEU A 381 17.19 1.21 11.92
C LEU A 381 17.32 0.26 10.72
N THR A 382 16.39 -0.67 10.59
CA THR A 382 16.32 -1.65 9.51
C THR A 382 15.07 -1.41 8.67
N THR A 383 15.30 -1.07 7.41
CA THR A 383 14.25 -0.93 6.42
C THR A 383 14.22 -2.15 5.51
N LYS A 384 13.03 -2.57 5.12
CA LYS A 384 12.79 -3.73 4.25
C LYS A 384 12.27 -3.23 2.90
N ARG A 385 12.80 -3.79 1.83
CA ARG A 385 12.38 -3.48 0.46
C ARG A 385 10.91 -3.88 0.26
N LEU A 386 10.11 -2.92 -0.17
CA LEU A 386 8.78 -3.16 -0.72
C LEU A 386 8.95 -3.61 -2.17
N ARG A 387 8.52 -4.84 -2.47
CA ARG A 387 8.45 -5.31 -3.87
C ARG A 387 7.26 -4.59 -4.52
N GLY A 388 7.51 -3.62 -5.39
CA GLY A 388 6.45 -2.78 -5.94
C GLY A 388 5.39 -3.56 -6.74
N LYS A 389 4.14 -3.58 -6.22
CA LYS A 389 2.90 -3.07 -6.83
C LYS A 389 1.65 -3.59 -6.09
N SER A 390 0.76 -2.65 -5.74
CA SER A 390 -0.69 -2.80 -5.50
C SER A 390 -1.14 -3.51 -4.21
N ILE A 391 -1.48 -2.70 -3.19
CA ILE A 391 -2.35 -3.06 -2.05
C ILE A 391 -3.80 -3.37 -2.51
N SER A 392 -4.08 -3.38 -3.82
CA SER A 392 -5.42 -3.53 -4.40
C SER A 392 -5.53 -4.55 -5.54
N GLN A 393 -4.67 -5.56 -5.60
CA GLN A 393 -4.96 -6.78 -6.37
C GLN A 393 -5.59 -7.87 -5.50
N PRO A 394 -6.61 -8.59 -5.98
CA PRO A 394 -7.03 -9.83 -5.34
C PRO A 394 -5.82 -10.73 -5.23
N MET A 395 -5.62 -11.36 -4.06
CA MET A 395 -4.49 -12.26 -3.80
C MET A 395 -4.18 -13.11 -5.04
N GLU A 396 -3.07 -12.80 -5.71
CA GLU A 396 -2.51 -13.71 -6.71
C GLU A 396 -2.05 -14.94 -5.93
N HIS A 397 -2.84 -16.01 -6.01
CA HIS A 397 -2.42 -17.31 -5.53
C HIS A 397 -1.53 -17.92 -6.61
N ASP A 398 -0.22 -17.95 -6.37
CA ASP A 398 0.66 -18.90 -7.06
C ASP A 398 0.19 -20.30 -6.66
N ALA A 399 -0.62 -20.93 -7.51
CA ALA A 399 -1.09 -22.28 -7.31
C ALA A 399 0.05 -23.25 -7.64
N HIS A 400 0.90 -23.52 -6.65
CA HIS A 400 1.86 -24.62 -6.73
C HIS A 400 1.13 -25.94 -6.48
N PHE A 401 1.05 -26.79 -7.51
CA PHE A 401 0.57 -28.15 -7.36
C PHE A 401 1.74 -29.04 -6.92
N GLN A 402 1.82 -29.34 -5.63
CA GLN A 402 2.73 -30.33 -5.08
C GLN A 402 1.97 -31.56 -4.61
N LEU A 403 2.54 -32.73 -4.88
CA LEU A 403 2.02 -34.00 -4.38
C LEU A 403 2.43 -34.15 -2.91
N GLU A 404 1.66 -33.55 -2.00
CA GLU A 404 1.93 -33.64 -0.57
C GLU A 404 1.28 -34.88 0.06
N ILE A 405 2.10 -35.63 0.81
CA ILE A 405 1.64 -36.67 1.74
C ILE A 405 1.43 -35.98 3.09
N GLU A 406 0.20 -35.57 3.39
CA GLU A 406 -0.16 -34.79 4.60
C GLU A 406 0.09 -35.57 5.90
N GLU A 407 0.19 -36.89 5.80
CA GLU A 407 0.56 -37.80 6.88
C GLU A 407 1.99 -37.54 7.39
N GLN A 408 2.86 -36.87 6.61
CA GLN A 408 4.24 -36.56 7.02
C GLN A 408 4.30 -35.69 8.28
N ALA A 409 3.57 -34.57 8.31
CA ALA A 409 3.52 -33.67 9.46
C ALA A 409 3.01 -34.38 10.71
N THR A 410 1.99 -35.23 10.52
CA THR A 410 1.39 -36.01 11.60
C THR A 410 2.32 -37.08 12.13
N TYR A 411 2.92 -37.89 11.26
CA TYR A 411 3.82 -38.97 11.67
C TYR A 411 5.06 -38.38 12.36
N TYR A 412 5.65 -37.35 11.76
CA TYR A 412 6.78 -36.65 12.34
C TYR A 412 6.41 -36.02 13.69
N GLY A 413 5.23 -35.41 13.80
CA GLY A 413 4.72 -34.86 15.04
C GLY A 413 4.47 -35.91 16.11
N LEU A 414 3.54 -36.85 15.89
CA LEU A 414 3.08 -37.80 16.91
C LEU A 414 4.14 -38.87 17.25
N VAL A 415 4.88 -39.37 16.27
CA VAL A 415 5.82 -40.49 16.46
C VAL A 415 7.21 -39.99 16.84
N HIS A 416 7.76 -39.00 16.12
CA HIS A 416 9.15 -38.60 16.33
C HIS A 416 9.34 -37.65 17.52
N PHE A 417 8.55 -36.57 17.58
CA PHE A 417 8.63 -35.58 18.66
C PHE A 417 7.69 -35.91 19.83
N GLY A 418 6.45 -36.23 19.49
CA GLY A 418 5.42 -36.63 20.42
C GLY A 418 5.79 -37.93 21.12
N ARG A 419 6.42 -38.89 20.43
CA ARG A 419 6.69 -40.23 20.98
C ARG A 419 5.44 -40.80 21.66
N LEU A 420 4.30 -40.67 21.00
CA LEU A 420 3.01 -41.10 21.54
C LEU A 420 3.04 -42.59 21.85
N THR A 421 2.53 -42.96 23.02
CA THR A 421 2.52 -44.34 23.51
C THR A 421 1.11 -44.85 23.80
N LEU A 422 1.00 -46.16 23.99
CA LEU A 422 -0.25 -46.85 24.32
C LEU A 422 -0.91 -46.24 25.56
N GLY A 423 -2.19 -45.88 25.45
CA GLY A 423 -3.01 -45.36 26.54
C GLY A 423 -2.86 -43.87 26.83
N GLU A 424 -1.90 -43.18 26.22
CA GLU A 424 -1.79 -41.72 26.32
C GLU A 424 -2.96 -41.01 25.64
N THR A 425 -3.27 -39.82 26.12
CA THR A 425 -4.33 -38.97 25.57
C THR A 425 -3.77 -37.97 24.57
N VAL A 426 -4.41 -37.84 23.42
CA VAL A 426 -4.02 -36.86 22.39
C VAL A 426 -5.21 -35.99 21.97
N LEU A 427 -5.01 -34.68 21.93
CA LEU A 427 -5.95 -33.72 21.36
C LEU A 427 -5.53 -33.38 19.92
N VAL A 428 -6.38 -33.71 18.96
CA VAL A 428 -6.19 -33.42 17.54
C VAL A 428 -7.08 -32.26 17.10
N HIS A 429 -6.49 -31.12 16.76
CA HIS A 429 -7.27 -30.02 16.21
C HIS A 429 -7.65 -30.26 14.75
N SER A 430 -8.84 -29.76 14.37
CA SER A 430 -9.38 -29.90 13.01
C SER A 430 -9.46 -31.36 12.53
N GLY A 431 -9.98 -32.27 13.37
CA GLY A 431 -9.96 -33.72 13.16
C GLY A 431 -10.60 -34.23 11.86
N ALA A 432 -11.49 -33.43 11.25
CA ALA A 432 -12.11 -33.75 9.96
C ALA A 432 -11.32 -33.25 8.73
N GLY A 433 -10.16 -32.58 8.91
CA GLY A 433 -9.28 -32.17 7.80
C GLY A 433 -8.28 -33.27 7.43
N GLY A 434 -7.59 -33.16 6.29
CA GLY A 434 -6.65 -34.21 5.83
C GLY A 434 -5.62 -34.61 6.89
N VAL A 435 -4.83 -33.67 7.40
CA VAL A 435 -3.91 -33.90 8.53
C VAL A 435 -4.61 -34.47 9.78
N GLY A 436 -5.78 -33.93 10.14
CA GLY A 436 -6.54 -34.38 11.31
C GLY A 436 -6.98 -35.85 11.22
N THR A 437 -7.43 -36.28 10.04
CA THR A 437 -7.83 -37.67 9.80
C THR A 437 -6.66 -38.63 9.87
N ALA A 438 -5.48 -38.24 9.36
CA ALA A 438 -4.25 -39.00 9.51
C ALA A 438 -3.82 -39.13 10.98
N ALA A 439 -3.94 -38.04 11.76
CA ALA A 439 -3.61 -38.01 13.17
C ALA A 439 -4.47 -38.95 14.01
N ILE A 440 -5.79 -38.96 13.75
CA ILE A 440 -6.70 -39.87 14.44
C ILE A 440 -6.35 -41.33 14.11
N GLN A 441 -6.07 -41.66 12.84
CA GLN A 441 -5.69 -43.02 12.44
C GLN A 441 -4.37 -43.47 13.09
N LEU A 442 -3.33 -42.63 13.05
CA LEU A 442 -2.03 -42.94 13.65
C LEU A 442 -2.12 -43.09 15.17
N ALA A 443 -2.82 -42.19 15.85
CA ALA A 443 -3.02 -42.26 17.30
C ALA A 443 -3.76 -43.55 17.70
N LYS A 444 -4.81 -43.93 16.96
CA LYS A 444 -5.53 -45.19 17.18
C LYS A 444 -4.66 -46.42 16.90
N LEU A 445 -3.83 -46.38 15.86
CA LEU A 445 -2.90 -47.47 15.54
C LEU A 445 -1.88 -47.70 16.66
N ILE A 446 -1.44 -46.63 17.34
CA ILE A 446 -0.56 -46.68 18.52
C ILE A 446 -1.31 -47.16 19.78
N GLY A 447 -2.64 -47.01 19.80
CA GLY A 447 -3.49 -47.31 20.95
C GLY A 447 -3.65 -46.14 21.93
N ALA A 448 -3.47 -44.91 21.45
CA ALA A 448 -3.74 -43.70 22.21
C ALA A 448 -5.25 -43.36 22.22
N ARG A 449 -5.67 -42.65 23.26
CA ARG A 449 -7.03 -42.15 23.46
C ARG A 449 -7.18 -40.78 22.82
N VAL A 450 -8.05 -40.67 21.82
CA VAL A 450 -8.10 -39.48 20.96
C VAL A 450 -9.26 -38.57 21.36
N TYR A 451 -8.97 -37.31 21.64
CA TYR A 451 -9.92 -36.21 21.65
C TYR A 451 -9.69 -35.36 20.40
N ALA A 452 -10.75 -34.78 19.84
CA ALA A 452 -10.62 -34.01 18.62
C ALA A 452 -11.48 -32.75 18.62
N THR A 453 -11.11 -31.76 17.80
CA THR A 453 -11.94 -30.58 17.57
C THR A 453 -12.37 -30.47 16.10
N ALA A 454 -13.56 -29.94 15.85
CA ALA A 454 -14.00 -29.57 14.51
C ALA A 454 -15.00 -28.40 14.55
N GLY A 455 -14.97 -27.53 13.55
CA GLY A 455 -15.69 -26.25 13.61
C GLY A 455 -17.18 -26.30 13.28
N SER A 456 -17.63 -27.21 12.41
CA SER A 456 -19.06 -27.32 12.04
C SER A 456 -19.71 -28.56 12.65
N PRO A 457 -21.03 -28.54 12.98
CA PRO A 457 -21.74 -29.71 13.49
C PRO A 457 -21.61 -30.97 12.62
N ALA A 458 -21.71 -30.85 11.29
CA ALA A 458 -21.56 -31.98 10.37
C ALA A 458 -20.17 -32.62 10.45
N ARG A 459 -19.11 -31.81 10.52
CA ARG A 459 -17.74 -32.28 10.70
C ARG A 459 -17.52 -32.91 12.08
N ARG A 460 -18.15 -32.38 13.13
CA ARG A 460 -18.08 -32.98 14.46
C ARG A 460 -18.75 -34.35 14.48
N ALA A 461 -19.94 -34.48 13.90
CA ALA A 461 -20.63 -35.77 13.75
C ALA A 461 -19.75 -36.80 13.01
N TRP A 462 -19.12 -36.40 11.90
CA TRP A 462 -18.20 -37.28 11.18
C TRP A 462 -17.02 -37.74 12.04
N VAL A 463 -16.39 -36.84 12.81
CA VAL A 463 -15.28 -37.21 13.72
C VAL A 463 -15.76 -38.14 14.85
N THR A 464 -16.98 -37.94 15.34
CA THR A 464 -17.61 -38.85 16.31
C THR A 464 -17.76 -40.26 15.72
N ASP A 465 -18.23 -40.39 14.48
CA ASP A 465 -18.40 -41.68 13.80
C ASP A 465 -17.07 -42.41 13.56
N VAL A 466 -15.96 -41.68 13.40
CA VAL A 466 -14.62 -42.27 13.35
C VAL A 466 -14.25 -42.97 14.68
N GLY A 467 -14.92 -42.63 15.79
CA GLY A 467 -14.80 -43.31 17.08
C GLY A 467 -13.73 -42.71 18.00
N VAL A 468 -13.71 -41.40 18.16
CA VAL A 468 -12.86 -40.70 19.15
C VAL A 468 -13.56 -40.62 20.51
N GLU A 469 -12.82 -40.36 21.59
CA GLU A 469 -13.32 -40.28 22.98
C GLU A 469 -14.20 -39.05 23.22
N GLY A 470 -13.91 -37.95 22.55
CA GLY A 470 -14.67 -36.71 22.65
C GLY A 470 -14.41 -35.77 21.49
N VAL A 471 -15.45 -35.02 21.10
CA VAL A 471 -15.41 -34.04 20.01
C VAL A 471 -15.89 -32.68 20.49
N PHE A 472 -15.06 -31.65 20.27
CA PHE A 472 -15.31 -30.28 20.74
C PHE A 472 -15.33 -29.27 19.59
N ASP A 473 -15.80 -28.06 19.85
CA ASP A 473 -15.79 -26.99 18.86
C ASP A 473 -14.38 -26.38 18.74
N SER A 474 -13.80 -26.39 17.54
CA SER A 474 -12.47 -25.85 17.28
C SER A 474 -12.40 -24.31 17.40
N ARG A 475 -13.53 -23.63 17.53
CA ARG A 475 -13.64 -22.17 17.70
C ARG A 475 -14.04 -21.77 19.12
N SER A 476 -14.22 -22.73 20.02
CA SER A 476 -14.58 -22.48 21.42
C SER A 476 -13.42 -21.82 22.17
N LEU A 477 -13.70 -20.73 22.88
CA LEU A 477 -12.76 -20.12 23.82
C LEU A 477 -12.79 -20.79 25.21
N THR A 478 -13.70 -21.75 25.42
CA THR A 478 -13.82 -22.56 26.65
C THR A 478 -13.31 -23.98 26.45
N LEU A 479 -12.58 -24.25 25.35
CA LEU A 479 -12.08 -25.57 25.01
C LEU A 479 -11.24 -26.19 26.13
N HIS A 480 -10.41 -25.39 26.81
CA HIS A 480 -9.62 -25.85 27.96
C HIS A 480 -10.50 -26.50 29.03
N ASP A 481 -11.59 -25.83 29.42
CA ASP A 481 -12.46 -26.29 30.51
C ASP A 481 -13.22 -27.56 30.09
N GLU A 482 -13.66 -27.61 28.83
CA GLU A 482 -14.31 -28.78 28.24
C GLU A 482 -13.38 -30.02 28.23
N ILE A 483 -12.11 -29.83 27.82
CA ILE A 483 -11.10 -30.89 27.81
C ILE A 483 -10.72 -31.31 29.23
N LYS A 484 -10.54 -30.36 30.15
CA LYS A 484 -10.28 -30.66 31.55
C LYS A 484 -11.42 -31.49 32.14
N LEU A 485 -12.67 -31.15 31.88
CA LEU A 485 -13.81 -31.93 32.33
C LEU A 485 -13.79 -33.35 31.74
N ALA A 486 -13.55 -33.49 30.43
CA ALA A 486 -13.50 -34.77 29.75
C ALA A 486 -12.30 -35.66 30.14
N THR A 487 -11.30 -35.08 30.80
CA THR A 487 -10.07 -35.74 31.26
C THR A 487 -9.94 -35.78 32.78
N ASN A 488 -11.05 -35.60 33.51
CA ASN A 488 -11.09 -35.61 34.98
C ASN A 488 -10.11 -34.62 35.63
N GLY A 489 -9.99 -33.42 35.06
CA GLY A 489 -9.14 -32.32 35.52
C GLY A 489 -7.67 -32.43 35.12
N ARG A 490 -7.24 -33.53 34.47
CA ARG A 490 -5.84 -33.76 34.14
C ARG A 490 -5.37 -32.93 32.94
N GLY A 491 -6.12 -32.91 31.85
CA GLY A 491 -5.65 -32.46 30.53
C GLY A 491 -5.19 -33.62 29.66
N VAL A 492 -4.52 -33.32 28.54
CA VAL A 492 -4.04 -34.31 27.57
C VAL A 492 -2.52 -34.42 27.52
N ASP A 493 -1.99 -35.60 27.22
CA ASP A 493 -0.54 -35.86 27.19
C ASP A 493 0.12 -35.32 25.90
N VAL A 494 -0.63 -35.23 24.80
CA VAL A 494 -0.17 -34.65 23.52
C VAL A 494 -1.24 -33.73 22.92
N VAL A 495 -0.82 -32.58 22.39
CA VAL A 495 -1.69 -31.72 21.58
C VAL A 495 -1.08 -31.58 20.19
N LEU A 496 -1.82 -31.92 19.15
CA LEU A 496 -1.48 -31.61 17.76
C LEU A 496 -2.26 -30.37 17.31
N ASN A 497 -1.60 -29.21 17.34
CA ASN A 497 -2.22 -27.92 17.10
C ASN A 497 -2.01 -27.38 15.68
N CYS A 498 -3.10 -26.87 15.11
CA CYS A 498 -3.13 -26.08 13.88
C CYS A 498 -3.98 -24.80 14.02
N LEU A 499 -4.46 -24.49 15.23
CA LEU A 499 -5.25 -23.30 15.51
C LEU A 499 -4.36 -22.12 15.85
N THR A 500 -4.86 -20.90 15.61
CA THR A 500 -4.08 -19.66 15.75
C THR A 500 -4.69 -18.68 16.75
N GLY A 501 -3.90 -17.78 17.31
CA GLY A 501 -4.39 -16.66 18.13
C GLY A 501 -4.95 -17.10 19.49
N ALA A 502 -6.12 -16.60 19.90
CA ALA A 502 -6.66 -16.89 21.24
C ALA A 502 -6.89 -18.38 21.52
N THR A 503 -7.21 -19.17 20.49
CA THR A 503 -7.38 -20.63 20.60
C THR A 503 -6.05 -21.38 20.77
N PHE A 504 -4.92 -20.79 20.38
CA PHE A 504 -3.59 -21.37 20.62
C PHE A 504 -3.31 -21.46 22.13
N SER A 505 -3.55 -20.38 22.88
CA SER A 505 -3.35 -20.37 24.34
C SER A 505 -4.26 -21.38 25.06
N GLN A 506 -5.50 -21.52 24.59
CA GLN A 506 -6.42 -22.56 25.09
C GLN A 506 -5.89 -23.97 24.84
N SER A 507 -5.29 -24.19 23.67
CA SER A 507 -4.70 -25.48 23.30
C SER A 507 -3.48 -25.80 24.17
N VAL A 508 -2.63 -24.81 24.47
CA VAL A 508 -1.48 -24.99 25.38
C VAL A 508 -1.96 -25.33 26.80
N ALA A 509 -3.00 -24.65 27.29
CA ALA A 509 -3.58 -24.90 28.60
C ALA A 509 -4.18 -26.32 28.73
N CYS A 510 -4.53 -26.97 27.62
CA CYS A 510 -5.04 -28.35 27.63
C CYS A 510 -3.97 -29.39 28.04
N LEU A 511 -2.68 -29.05 28.06
CA LEU A 511 -1.62 -30.00 28.38
C LEU A 511 -1.71 -30.49 29.84
N ALA A 512 -1.58 -31.79 30.02
CA ALA A 512 -1.26 -32.41 31.30
C ALA A 512 0.23 -32.18 31.66
N PRO A 513 0.62 -32.39 32.93
CA PRO A 513 2.04 -32.45 33.30
C PRO A 513 2.82 -33.43 32.41
N PHE A 514 4.04 -33.07 32.03
CA PHE A 514 4.87 -33.78 31.05
C PHE A 514 4.31 -33.83 29.61
N GLY A 515 3.29 -33.00 29.33
CA GLY A 515 2.64 -32.97 28.03
C GLY A 515 3.53 -32.46 26.90
N ARG A 516 3.24 -32.88 25.67
CA ARG A 516 3.95 -32.45 24.45
C ARG A 516 3.02 -31.68 23.53
N PHE A 517 3.39 -30.44 23.24
CA PHE A 517 2.70 -29.57 22.30
C PHE A 517 3.37 -29.62 20.94
N LEU A 518 2.62 -30.03 19.92
CA LEU A 518 3.08 -30.22 18.56
C LEU A 518 2.42 -29.17 17.66
N GLU A 519 3.14 -28.11 17.35
CA GLU A 519 2.68 -27.00 16.52
C GLU A 519 2.99 -27.28 15.05
N ILE A 520 1.95 -27.53 14.25
CA ILE A 520 2.05 -27.62 12.78
C ILE A 520 1.59 -26.33 12.08
N GLY A 521 0.96 -25.40 12.82
CA GLY A 521 0.56 -24.10 12.30
C GLY A 521 1.76 -23.15 12.19
N THR A 522 1.93 -22.56 11.02
CA THR A 522 3.04 -21.63 10.76
C THR A 522 2.72 -20.19 11.10
N THR A 523 1.43 -19.82 11.13
CA THR A 523 0.98 -18.42 11.22
C THR A 523 1.48 -17.73 12.49
N ASP A 524 1.33 -18.35 13.66
CA ASP A 524 1.70 -17.73 14.93
C ASP A 524 3.22 -17.71 15.16
N ILE A 525 3.94 -18.70 14.60
CA ILE A 525 5.41 -18.74 14.59
C ILE A 525 5.95 -17.55 13.78
N TYR A 526 5.46 -17.34 12.56
CA TYR A 526 5.90 -16.23 11.72
C TYR A 526 5.51 -14.85 12.27
N ARG A 527 4.43 -14.78 13.06
CA ARG A 527 4.02 -13.58 13.81
C ARG A 527 4.79 -13.36 15.10
N ASN A 528 5.71 -14.27 15.44
CA ASN A 528 6.47 -14.25 16.70
C ASN A 528 5.55 -14.06 17.91
N MET A 529 4.47 -14.84 17.96
CA MET A 529 3.54 -14.83 19.09
C MET A 529 4.27 -15.20 20.38
N ARG A 530 3.98 -14.47 21.47
CA ARG A 530 4.57 -14.74 22.77
C ARG A 530 3.87 -15.94 23.41
N LEU A 531 4.67 -16.95 23.75
CA LEU A 531 4.23 -18.12 24.49
C LEU A 531 4.51 -17.90 25.99
N TYR A 532 3.46 -17.94 26.81
CA TYR A 532 3.60 -17.84 28.26
C TYR A 532 4.21 -19.15 28.79
N LEU A 533 5.33 -19.03 29.51
CA LEU A 533 6.12 -20.19 29.94
C LEU A 533 5.55 -20.93 31.17
N GLU A 534 4.50 -20.41 31.80
CA GLU A 534 3.92 -20.95 33.03
C GLU A 534 3.57 -22.45 32.91
N GLN A 535 2.91 -22.84 31.81
CA GLN A 535 2.52 -24.24 31.55
C GLN A 535 3.74 -25.18 31.44
N PHE A 536 4.89 -24.65 31.01
CA PHE A 536 6.13 -25.42 30.84
C PHE A 536 6.83 -25.72 32.16
N GLY A 537 6.44 -25.04 33.25
CA GLY A 537 6.84 -25.41 34.62
C GLY A 537 6.38 -26.81 35.03
N GLN A 538 5.42 -27.40 34.33
CA GLN A 538 4.95 -28.79 34.55
C GLN A 538 5.74 -29.82 33.72
N ASN A 539 6.97 -29.50 33.31
CA ASN A 539 7.82 -30.30 32.42
C ASN A 539 7.19 -30.55 31.04
N CYS A 540 6.35 -29.64 30.56
CA CYS A 540 5.82 -29.73 29.21
C CYS A 540 6.91 -29.44 28.17
N SER A 541 6.73 -29.92 26.93
CA SER A 541 7.62 -29.66 25.79
C SER A 541 6.84 -29.00 24.65
N PHE A 542 7.50 -28.11 23.90
CA PHE A 542 6.94 -27.48 22.70
C PHE A 542 7.80 -27.83 21.47
N PHE A 543 7.15 -28.27 20.40
CA PHE A 543 7.81 -28.60 19.14
C PHE A 543 7.13 -27.85 17.99
N ALA A 544 7.90 -27.04 17.27
CA ALA A 544 7.50 -26.47 15.99
C ALA A 544 7.85 -27.45 14.86
N ILE A 545 6.87 -27.77 14.01
CA ILE A 545 7.00 -28.77 12.95
C ILE A 545 6.89 -28.08 11.59
N ASP A 546 7.97 -28.15 10.81
CA ASP A 546 8.09 -27.59 9.47
C ASP A 546 8.61 -28.68 8.52
N ILE A 547 7.71 -29.25 7.70
CA ILE A 547 8.04 -30.37 6.81
C ILE A 547 8.88 -29.92 5.61
N ASP A 548 8.69 -28.68 5.13
CA ASP A 548 9.47 -28.14 4.04
C ASP A 548 10.93 -27.96 4.46
N ARG A 549 11.15 -27.44 5.67
CA ARG A 549 12.48 -27.33 6.26
C ARG A 549 13.09 -28.70 6.55
N LEU A 550 12.28 -29.67 6.99
CA LEU A 550 12.75 -31.05 7.17
C LEU A 550 13.25 -31.65 5.85
N ALA A 551 12.49 -31.48 4.77
CA ALA A 551 12.88 -31.98 3.45
C ALA A 551 14.15 -31.29 2.92
N ALA A 552 14.27 -29.97 3.12
CA ALA A 552 15.42 -29.19 2.66
C ALA A 552 16.70 -29.47 3.47
N GLU A 553 16.61 -29.50 4.80
CA GLU A 553 17.78 -29.57 5.68
C GLU A 553 18.14 -30.99 6.14
N LYS A 554 17.17 -31.91 6.19
CA LYS A 554 17.35 -33.30 6.65
C LYS A 554 16.69 -34.30 5.69
N PRO A 555 17.08 -34.33 4.40
CA PRO A 555 16.43 -35.13 3.36
C PRO A 555 16.44 -36.64 3.64
N ALA A 556 17.46 -37.15 4.34
CA ALA A 556 17.54 -38.57 4.71
C ALA A 556 16.45 -38.96 5.72
N LEU A 557 16.22 -38.12 6.74
CA LEU A 557 15.17 -38.35 7.74
C LEU A 557 13.79 -38.18 7.12
N HIS A 558 13.60 -37.16 6.27
CA HIS A 558 12.38 -36.96 5.51
C HIS A 558 12.02 -38.19 4.67
N SER A 559 13.00 -38.71 3.92
CA SER A 559 12.85 -39.91 3.09
C SER A 559 12.49 -41.15 3.93
N GLN A 560 13.10 -41.32 5.11
CA GLN A 560 12.76 -42.40 6.04
C GLN A 560 11.29 -42.32 6.47
N ILE A 561 10.83 -41.15 6.90
CA ILE A 561 9.44 -40.92 7.33
C ILE A 561 8.46 -41.23 6.20
N VAL A 562 8.74 -40.75 4.98
CA VAL A 562 7.91 -41.04 3.79
C VAL A 562 7.83 -42.54 3.51
N ASN A 563 8.95 -43.27 3.62
CA ASN A 563 8.99 -44.71 3.42
C ASN A 563 8.19 -45.47 4.48
N GLU A 564 8.28 -45.07 5.75
CA GLU A 564 7.52 -45.67 6.85
C GLU A 564 6.01 -45.47 6.67
N ILE A 565 5.58 -44.25 6.31
CA ILE A 565 4.18 -43.94 5.99
C ILE A 565 3.70 -44.79 4.81
N CYS A 566 4.46 -44.85 3.72
CA CYS A 566 4.16 -45.70 2.57
C CYS A 566 4.01 -47.17 2.97
N GLY A 567 4.85 -47.65 3.91
CA GLY A 567 4.75 -49.01 4.47
C GLY A 567 3.44 -49.25 5.20
N LEU A 568 2.95 -48.26 5.97
CA LEU A 568 1.67 -48.35 6.67
C LEU A 568 0.47 -48.41 5.72
N PHE A 569 0.48 -47.63 4.63
CA PHE A 569 -0.54 -47.72 3.58
C PHE A 569 -0.50 -49.08 2.88
N LYS A 570 0.68 -49.57 2.50
CA LYS A 570 0.84 -50.90 1.87
C LYS A 570 0.36 -52.04 2.78
N ALA A 571 0.54 -51.90 4.09
CA ALA A 571 0.07 -52.87 5.07
C ALA A 571 -1.43 -52.73 5.42
N GLY A 572 -2.15 -51.77 4.82
CA GLY A 572 -3.56 -51.50 5.13
C GLY A 572 -3.80 -50.96 6.54
N LYS A 573 -2.75 -50.47 7.22
CA LYS A 573 -2.84 -49.89 8.57
C LYS A 573 -3.25 -48.42 8.56
N LEU A 574 -2.97 -47.73 7.46
CA LEU A 574 -3.53 -46.41 7.14
C LEU A 574 -4.41 -46.53 5.91
N VAL A 575 -5.54 -45.83 5.93
CA VAL A 575 -6.48 -45.72 4.83
C VAL A 575 -6.50 -44.26 4.36
N PRO A 576 -6.54 -44.00 3.04
CA PRO A 576 -6.64 -42.64 2.53
C PRO A 576 -7.84 -41.90 3.16
N PRO A 577 -7.70 -40.60 3.46
CA PRO A 577 -8.82 -39.82 3.96
C PRO A 577 -9.93 -39.72 2.90
N PRO A 578 -11.16 -39.34 3.27
CA PRO A 578 -12.19 -39.01 2.30
C PRO A 578 -11.65 -38.00 1.27
N ILE A 579 -11.83 -38.29 -0.02
CA ILE A 579 -11.35 -37.44 -1.12
C ILE A 579 -12.55 -36.82 -1.83
N THR A 580 -12.59 -35.49 -1.89
CA THR A 580 -13.50 -34.74 -2.76
C THR A 580 -12.75 -34.30 -3.99
N THR A 581 -13.13 -34.82 -5.16
CA THR A 581 -12.49 -34.50 -6.43
C THR A 581 -13.21 -33.37 -7.17
N TYR A 582 -12.44 -32.46 -7.77
CA TYR A 582 -12.92 -31.37 -8.61
C TYR A 582 -12.17 -31.38 -9.94
N PRO A 583 -12.82 -31.26 -11.09
CA PRO A 583 -12.09 -31.03 -12.34
C PRO A 583 -11.41 -29.66 -12.31
N VAL A 584 -10.27 -29.49 -13.01
CA VAL A 584 -9.53 -28.21 -13.08
C VAL A 584 -10.40 -27.01 -13.47
N THR A 585 -11.43 -27.22 -14.29
CA THR A 585 -12.43 -26.19 -14.66
C THR A 585 -13.22 -25.63 -13.48
N LYS A 586 -13.24 -26.33 -12.35
CA LYS A 586 -13.94 -25.98 -11.11
C LYS A 586 -12.98 -25.58 -9.99
N LEU A 587 -11.73 -25.25 -10.32
CA LEU A 587 -10.73 -24.78 -9.35
C LEU A 587 -11.24 -23.62 -8.45
N PRO A 588 -11.94 -22.58 -8.97
CA PRO A 588 -12.50 -21.54 -8.11
C PRO A 588 -13.52 -22.06 -7.08
N THR A 589 -14.32 -23.06 -7.47
CA THR A 589 -15.27 -23.72 -6.56
C THR A 589 -14.53 -24.51 -5.48
N ALA A 590 -13.49 -25.28 -5.87
CA ALA A 590 -12.67 -26.04 -4.92
C ALA A 590 -12.03 -25.12 -3.87
N LEU A 591 -11.41 -24.01 -4.30
CA LEU A 591 -10.81 -23.01 -3.40
C LEU A 591 -11.85 -22.35 -2.47
N LYS A 592 -13.06 -22.07 -2.99
CA LYS A 592 -14.16 -21.50 -2.21
C LYS A 592 -14.68 -22.47 -1.14
N GLU A 593 -14.77 -23.75 -1.45
CA GLU A 593 -15.20 -24.76 -0.47
C GLU A 593 -14.11 -25.06 0.57
N LEU A 594 -12.84 -25.04 0.16
CA LEU A 594 -11.69 -25.18 1.05
C LEU A 594 -11.61 -24.02 2.05
N SER A 595 -11.71 -22.77 1.57
CA SER A 595 -11.70 -21.56 2.43
C SER A 595 -12.88 -21.48 3.40
N ARG A 596 -14.02 -22.11 3.06
CA ARG A 596 -15.18 -22.25 3.96
C ARG A 596 -15.08 -23.44 4.90
N SER A 597 -13.96 -24.17 4.90
CA SER A 597 -13.75 -25.37 5.70
C SER A 597 -14.85 -26.43 5.51
N SER A 598 -15.43 -26.51 4.30
CA SER A 598 -16.60 -27.36 4.00
C SER A 598 -16.22 -28.79 3.58
N VAL A 599 -14.98 -29.00 3.13
CA VAL A 599 -14.45 -30.31 2.74
C VAL A 599 -14.08 -31.13 3.98
N ILE A 600 -14.45 -32.41 3.98
CA ILE A 600 -13.99 -33.43 4.93
C ILE A 600 -12.87 -34.22 4.24
N GLY A 601 -11.74 -34.40 4.92
CA GLY A 601 -10.56 -35.05 4.35
C GLY A 601 -9.83 -34.12 3.37
N LYS A 602 -9.62 -34.58 2.13
CA LYS A 602 -8.77 -33.93 1.13
C LYS A 602 -9.54 -33.48 -0.10
N ALA A 603 -9.30 -32.25 -0.54
CA ALA A 603 -9.76 -31.75 -1.85
C ALA A 603 -8.68 -32.03 -2.90
N VAL A 604 -9.05 -32.68 -4.01
CA VAL A 604 -8.13 -33.00 -5.11
C VAL A 604 -8.63 -32.37 -6.39
N VAL A 605 -7.75 -31.67 -7.10
CA VAL A 605 -8.05 -31.11 -8.42
C VAL A 605 -7.53 -32.07 -9.49
N GLU A 606 -8.44 -32.59 -10.30
CA GLU A 606 -8.13 -33.49 -11.40
C GLU A 606 -7.78 -32.70 -12.67
N MET A 607 -6.59 -32.99 -13.20
CA MET A 607 -6.11 -32.42 -14.45
C MET A 607 -6.62 -33.29 -15.60
N LEU A 608 -7.67 -32.83 -16.28
CA LEU A 608 -8.29 -33.54 -17.40
C LEU A 608 -7.59 -33.16 -18.72
N ASP A 609 -7.24 -34.17 -19.52
CA ASP A 609 -6.66 -33.97 -20.85
C ASP A 609 -7.62 -33.25 -21.81
N GLY A 610 -7.09 -32.37 -22.65
CA GLY A 610 -7.86 -31.67 -23.69
C GLY A 610 -8.75 -30.52 -23.20
N VAL A 611 -8.74 -30.20 -21.90
CA VAL A 611 -9.49 -29.09 -21.33
C VAL A 611 -8.72 -27.78 -21.50
N LYS A 612 -9.34 -26.80 -22.17
CA LYS A 612 -8.81 -25.44 -22.26
C LYS A 612 -9.26 -24.61 -21.05
N ILE A 613 -8.32 -23.96 -20.37
CA ILE A 613 -8.58 -23.02 -19.28
C ILE A 613 -8.04 -21.64 -19.65
N GLU A 614 -8.80 -20.59 -19.36
CA GLU A 614 -8.32 -19.22 -19.49
C GLU A 614 -7.32 -18.94 -18.37
N ALA A 615 -6.05 -18.83 -18.73
CA ALA A 615 -5.00 -18.42 -17.82
C ALA A 615 -4.83 -16.90 -17.87
N ALA A 616 -4.60 -16.27 -16.71
CA ALA A 616 -4.13 -14.90 -16.68
C ALA A 616 -2.78 -14.80 -17.42
N PRO A 617 -2.52 -13.72 -18.18
CA PRO A 617 -1.22 -13.51 -18.77
C PRO A 617 -0.16 -13.48 -17.66
N PRO A 618 1.02 -14.09 -17.87
CA PRO A 618 2.04 -14.17 -16.84
C PRO A 618 2.48 -12.77 -16.40
N SER A 619 2.66 -12.57 -15.10
CA SER A 619 3.16 -11.32 -14.50
C SER A 619 4.57 -10.95 -15.00
N GLN A 620 5.31 -11.92 -15.54
CA GLN A 620 6.63 -11.73 -16.14
C GLN A 620 6.72 -12.34 -17.54
N LEU A 621 7.17 -11.54 -18.51
CA LEU A 621 7.53 -12.03 -19.84
C LEU A 621 8.73 -12.97 -19.74
N ARG A 622 8.52 -14.26 -20.03
CA ARG A 622 9.59 -15.25 -20.24
C ARG A 622 9.58 -15.67 -21.72
N LEU A 623 10.72 -15.48 -22.36
CA LEU A 623 10.92 -15.76 -23.77
C LEU A 623 11.47 -17.17 -23.95
N LYS A 624 10.99 -17.86 -24.98
CA LYS A 624 11.45 -19.19 -25.34
C LYS A 624 12.87 -19.13 -25.89
N GLU A 625 13.74 -19.97 -25.35
CA GLU A 625 15.16 -20.05 -25.71
C GLU A 625 15.35 -20.65 -27.12
N ASP A 626 14.47 -21.56 -27.55
CA ASP A 626 14.50 -22.27 -28.84
C ASP A 626 13.93 -21.47 -30.01
N ARG A 627 13.71 -20.16 -29.84
CA ARG A 627 13.03 -19.30 -30.83
C ARG A 627 13.82 -18.03 -31.13
N SER A 628 13.56 -17.46 -32.30
CA SER A 628 14.22 -16.25 -32.77
C SER A 628 13.36 -15.00 -32.59
N TYR A 629 14.03 -13.91 -32.24
CA TYR A 629 13.42 -12.58 -32.09
C TYR A 629 14.08 -11.59 -33.05
N LEU A 630 13.28 -11.08 -33.99
CA LEU A 630 13.72 -10.14 -35.03
C LEU A 630 13.59 -8.71 -34.50
N ILE A 631 14.66 -7.91 -34.60
CA ILE A 631 14.67 -6.50 -34.22
C ILE A 631 15.11 -5.65 -35.42
N THR A 632 14.18 -4.89 -35.99
CA THR A 632 14.50 -3.93 -37.07
C THR A 632 15.08 -2.66 -36.47
N GLY A 633 16.16 -2.11 -37.01
CA GLY A 633 16.93 -1.05 -36.33
C GLY A 633 17.70 -1.57 -35.11
N GLY A 634 17.91 -2.88 -35.00
CA GLY A 634 18.39 -3.56 -33.79
C GLY A 634 19.88 -3.39 -33.45
N THR A 635 20.66 -2.73 -34.30
CA THR A 635 22.13 -2.68 -34.15
C THR A 635 22.66 -1.43 -33.45
N SER A 636 21.79 -0.51 -33.03
CA SER A 636 22.18 0.72 -32.29
C SER A 636 21.00 1.30 -31.52
N GLY A 637 21.27 2.16 -30.54
CA GLY A 637 20.22 2.94 -29.85
C GLY A 637 19.14 2.05 -29.19
N LEU A 638 17.86 2.42 -29.34
CA LEU A 638 16.74 1.72 -28.69
C LEU A 638 16.66 0.24 -29.08
N GLY A 639 16.85 -0.10 -30.35
CA GLY A 639 16.77 -1.49 -30.82
C GLY A 639 17.80 -2.40 -30.16
N LEU A 640 19.02 -1.88 -29.95
CA LEU A 640 20.08 -2.64 -29.27
C LEU A 640 19.85 -2.74 -27.76
N ARG A 641 19.23 -1.74 -27.12
CA ARG A 641 18.80 -1.84 -25.72
C ARG A 641 17.65 -2.84 -25.54
N LEU A 642 16.72 -2.91 -26.51
CA LEU A 642 15.69 -3.94 -26.53
C LEU A 642 16.29 -5.34 -26.71
N ALA A 643 17.36 -5.50 -27.50
CA ALA A 643 18.09 -6.76 -27.60
C ALA A 643 18.59 -7.26 -26.23
N ILE A 644 19.20 -6.38 -25.42
CA ILE A 644 19.63 -6.70 -24.05
C ILE A 644 18.44 -7.16 -23.20
N PHE A 645 17.34 -6.40 -23.24
CA PHE A 645 16.14 -6.71 -22.48
C PHE A 645 15.58 -8.09 -22.85
N LEU A 646 15.50 -8.46 -24.13
CA LEU A 646 15.00 -9.78 -24.54
C LEU A 646 15.89 -10.91 -24.03
N VAL A 647 17.21 -10.74 -24.05
CA VAL A 647 18.16 -11.75 -23.56
C VAL A 647 18.02 -11.95 -22.05
N GLU A 648 17.81 -10.87 -21.29
CA GLU A 648 17.48 -10.92 -19.86
C GLU A 648 16.15 -11.62 -19.59
N ARG A 649 15.20 -11.57 -20.53
CA ARG A 649 13.93 -12.30 -20.47
C ARG A 649 13.99 -13.73 -21.03
N GLY A 650 15.16 -14.21 -21.47
CA GLY A 650 15.37 -15.59 -21.90
C GLY A 650 15.61 -15.81 -23.40
N ALA A 651 15.60 -14.76 -24.23
CA ALA A 651 15.93 -14.94 -25.65
C ALA A 651 17.37 -15.43 -25.83
N ARG A 652 17.57 -16.41 -26.73
CA ARG A 652 18.90 -16.94 -27.10
C ARG A 652 19.22 -16.80 -28.59
N HIS A 653 18.24 -16.49 -29.44
CA HIS A 653 18.46 -16.21 -30.86
C HIS A 653 17.90 -14.84 -31.23
N LEU A 654 18.77 -13.92 -31.62
CA LEU A 654 18.42 -12.56 -32.04
C LEU A 654 18.80 -12.36 -33.51
N VAL A 655 17.87 -11.80 -34.28
CA VAL A 655 18.09 -11.37 -35.66
C VAL A 655 18.01 -9.84 -35.69
N LEU A 656 19.15 -9.16 -35.82
CA LEU A 656 19.24 -7.71 -35.80
C LEU A 656 19.38 -7.19 -37.22
N VAL A 657 18.37 -6.45 -37.71
CA VAL A 657 18.38 -5.90 -39.07
C VAL A 657 18.64 -4.41 -39.04
N SER A 658 19.61 -3.94 -39.80
CA SER A 658 19.79 -2.50 -40.02
C SER A 658 20.54 -2.21 -41.31
N ARG A 659 20.43 -0.98 -41.83
CA ARG A 659 21.11 -0.59 -43.08
C ARG A 659 22.63 -0.49 -42.92
N SER A 660 23.10 -0.09 -41.75
CA SER A 660 24.50 0.29 -41.51
C SER A 660 25.26 -0.68 -40.62
N GLY A 661 24.57 -1.60 -39.93
CA GLY A 661 25.15 -2.36 -38.82
C GLY A 661 25.39 -1.50 -37.56
N PRO A 662 26.13 -2.02 -36.57
CA PRO A 662 26.58 -1.28 -35.40
C PRO A 662 27.41 -0.05 -35.79
N LYS A 663 27.19 1.11 -35.18
CA LYS A 663 27.78 2.39 -35.62
C LYS A 663 28.94 2.86 -34.74
N SER A 664 28.86 2.63 -33.44
CA SER A 664 29.88 3.02 -32.47
C SER A 664 30.69 1.84 -31.96
N THR A 665 31.86 2.10 -31.35
CA THR A 665 32.62 1.08 -30.61
C THR A 665 31.80 0.47 -29.47
N GLU A 666 30.95 1.27 -28.84
CA GLU A 666 30.01 0.82 -27.80
C GLU A 666 28.97 -0.15 -28.35
N ASP A 667 28.36 0.12 -29.53
CA ASP A 667 27.40 -0.79 -30.15
C ASP A 667 28.04 -2.16 -30.46
N HIS A 668 29.28 -2.17 -30.94
CA HIS A 668 30.04 -3.40 -31.19
C HIS A 668 30.35 -4.16 -29.89
N ALA A 669 30.70 -3.44 -28.81
CA ALA A 669 30.95 -4.03 -27.50
C ALA A 669 29.69 -4.69 -26.92
N ILE A 670 28.52 -4.06 -27.07
CA ILE A 670 27.24 -4.61 -26.61
C ILE A 670 26.89 -5.89 -27.37
N VAL A 671 26.99 -5.89 -28.71
CA VAL A 671 26.74 -7.11 -29.51
C VAL A 671 27.67 -8.26 -29.07
N SER A 672 28.95 -7.94 -28.88
CA SER A 672 29.94 -8.93 -28.44
C SER A 672 29.65 -9.46 -27.03
N ASP A 673 29.13 -8.62 -26.14
CA ASP A 673 28.70 -9.03 -24.80
C ASP A 673 27.50 -9.97 -24.84
N LEU A 674 26.49 -9.67 -25.67
CA LEU A 674 25.33 -10.55 -25.87
C LEU A 674 25.77 -11.94 -26.37
N GLN A 675 26.70 -11.99 -27.31
CA GLN A 675 27.28 -13.23 -27.81
C GLN A 675 28.04 -14.00 -26.73
N ARG A 676 28.84 -13.30 -25.90
CA ARG A 676 29.56 -13.90 -24.76
C ARG A 676 28.61 -14.50 -23.71
N ARG A 677 27.42 -13.93 -23.55
CA ARG A 677 26.34 -14.43 -22.69
C ARG A 677 25.59 -15.63 -23.27
N GLY A 678 26.09 -16.24 -24.35
CA GLY A 678 25.52 -17.44 -24.97
C GLY A 678 24.34 -17.17 -25.91
N THR A 679 24.15 -15.92 -26.35
CA THR A 679 23.10 -15.57 -27.32
C THR A 679 23.66 -15.61 -28.74
N THR A 680 22.99 -16.33 -29.64
CA THR A 680 23.30 -16.27 -31.08
C THR A 680 22.72 -14.98 -31.64
N VAL A 681 23.59 -14.05 -32.07
CA VAL A 681 23.19 -12.77 -32.65
C VAL A 681 23.58 -12.74 -34.14
N SER A 682 22.57 -12.78 -35.01
CA SER A 682 22.73 -12.63 -36.47
C SER A 682 22.47 -11.18 -36.87
N ILE A 683 23.46 -10.53 -37.48
CA ILE A 683 23.33 -9.14 -37.95
C ILE A 683 23.15 -9.15 -39.47
N GLU A 684 21.98 -8.71 -39.92
CA GLU A 684 21.63 -8.66 -41.33
C GLU A 684 21.62 -7.21 -41.81
N ARG A 685 22.50 -6.91 -42.78
CA ARG A 685 22.61 -5.57 -43.35
C ARG A 685 21.64 -5.41 -44.51
N GLY A 686 20.65 -4.53 -44.35
CA GLY A 686 19.80 -4.11 -45.46
C GLY A 686 18.60 -3.29 -45.04
N ASP A 687 17.85 -2.86 -46.05
CA ASP A 687 16.65 -2.06 -45.88
C ASP A 687 15.43 -2.97 -45.76
N ILE A 688 14.79 -2.94 -44.59
CA ILE A 688 13.61 -3.75 -44.29
C ILE A 688 12.37 -3.29 -45.07
N SER A 689 12.38 -2.12 -45.69
CA SER A 689 11.33 -1.68 -46.62
C SER A 689 11.38 -2.39 -47.98
N ASN A 690 12.46 -3.15 -48.25
CA ASN A 690 12.56 -3.98 -49.44
C ASN A 690 11.95 -5.36 -49.19
N ALA A 691 10.91 -5.72 -49.94
CA ALA A 691 10.25 -7.03 -49.86
C ALA A 691 11.23 -8.22 -49.95
N ARG A 692 12.33 -8.09 -50.72
CA ARG A 692 13.36 -9.14 -50.81
C ARG A 692 14.08 -9.38 -49.49
N MET A 693 14.28 -8.33 -48.68
CA MET A 693 14.87 -8.48 -47.34
C MET A 693 13.89 -9.20 -46.41
N VAL A 694 12.60 -8.89 -46.49
CA VAL A 694 11.59 -9.61 -45.70
C VAL A 694 11.53 -11.08 -46.13
N ASP A 695 11.48 -11.38 -47.43
CA ASP A 695 11.54 -12.75 -47.95
C ASP A 695 12.79 -13.50 -47.50
N PHE A 696 13.94 -12.81 -47.49
CA PHE A 696 15.18 -13.36 -46.98
C PHE A 696 15.07 -13.75 -45.51
N LEU A 697 14.56 -12.86 -44.64
CA LEU A 697 14.50 -13.09 -43.19
C LEU A 697 13.62 -14.27 -42.79
N PHE A 698 12.55 -14.51 -43.55
CA PHE A 698 11.61 -15.60 -43.30
C PHE A 698 11.86 -16.84 -44.16
N HIS A 699 12.97 -16.94 -44.89
CA HIS A 699 13.28 -18.15 -45.66
C HIS A 699 13.49 -19.36 -44.74
N PRO A 700 12.99 -20.57 -45.06
CA PRO A 700 13.14 -21.75 -44.19
C PRO A 700 14.59 -22.18 -43.96
N ASP A 701 15.48 -21.94 -44.93
CA ASP A 701 16.89 -22.37 -44.88
C ASP A 701 17.83 -21.42 -44.12
N ARG A 702 17.33 -20.72 -43.10
CA ARG A 702 18.15 -19.75 -42.33
C ARG A 702 18.83 -20.40 -41.14
N ALA A 703 19.92 -19.77 -40.69
CA ALA A 703 20.76 -20.24 -39.59
C ALA A 703 20.13 -20.04 -38.19
N TRP A 704 18.91 -19.51 -38.12
CA TRP A 704 18.20 -19.22 -36.89
C TRP A 704 16.89 -20.02 -36.80
N PRO A 705 16.44 -20.39 -35.58
CA PRO A 705 15.12 -21.01 -35.36
C PRO A 705 13.95 -20.13 -35.87
N PRO A 706 12.72 -20.66 -35.90
CA PRO A 706 11.55 -19.88 -36.32
C PRO A 706 11.43 -18.55 -35.56
N ILE A 707 11.20 -17.46 -36.31
CA ILE A 707 10.95 -16.14 -35.74
C ILE A 707 9.54 -16.12 -35.15
N VAL A 708 9.44 -15.89 -33.84
CA VAL A 708 8.15 -15.84 -33.11
C VAL A 708 7.84 -14.46 -32.52
N GLY A 709 8.83 -13.57 -32.50
CA GLY A 709 8.67 -12.20 -32.03
C GLY A 709 9.37 -11.22 -32.97
N ILE A 710 8.69 -10.12 -33.27
CA ILE A 710 9.22 -9.06 -34.14
C ILE A 710 9.08 -7.74 -33.40
N ILE A 711 10.19 -7.02 -33.29
CA ILE A 711 10.28 -5.70 -32.68
C ILE A 711 10.65 -4.70 -33.76
N TYR A 712 9.72 -3.77 -33.96
CA TYR A 712 9.87 -2.72 -34.93
C TYR A 712 10.48 -1.47 -34.26
N SER A 713 11.80 -1.32 -34.36
CA SER A 713 12.54 -0.13 -33.89
C SER A 713 13.27 0.63 -35.00
N ALA A 714 12.99 0.31 -36.27
CA ALA A 714 13.55 1.07 -37.38
C ALA A 714 12.88 2.45 -37.44
N GLY A 715 13.68 3.49 -37.70
CA GLY A 715 13.16 4.85 -37.78
C GLY A 715 14.16 5.78 -38.45
N ALA A 716 13.64 6.67 -39.28
CA ALA A 716 14.37 7.83 -39.76
C ALA A 716 13.63 9.09 -39.29
N LEU A 717 14.38 10.10 -38.86
CA LEU A 717 13.85 11.41 -38.51
C LEU A 717 14.40 12.42 -39.50
N ARG A 718 13.51 13.18 -40.13
CA ARG A 718 13.83 14.40 -40.87
C ARG A 718 12.84 15.46 -40.41
N ALA A 719 13.30 16.36 -39.55
CA ALA A 719 12.49 17.48 -39.10
C ALA A 719 12.51 18.57 -40.18
N ALA A 720 11.33 19.03 -40.57
CA ALA A 720 11.13 20.18 -41.46
C ALA A 720 9.87 20.93 -40.99
N SER A 721 9.81 22.23 -41.24
CA SER A 721 8.57 22.98 -41.07
C SER A 721 7.52 22.48 -42.07
N ALA A 722 6.22 22.74 -41.82
CA ALA A 722 5.18 22.35 -42.77
C ALA A 722 5.38 22.98 -44.17
N HIS A 723 6.01 24.15 -44.23
CA HIS A 723 6.32 24.85 -45.47
C HIS A 723 7.52 24.24 -46.22
N ASP A 724 8.50 23.69 -45.48
CA ASP A 724 9.75 23.14 -46.04
C ASP A 724 9.70 21.62 -46.25
N LEU A 725 8.57 20.98 -45.94
CA LEU A 725 8.38 19.55 -46.07
C LEU A 725 8.27 19.17 -47.55
N THR A 726 9.33 18.59 -48.09
CA THR A 726 9.33 17.99 -49.43
C THR A 726 8.77 16.57 -49.39
N MET A 727 8.24 16.11 -50.52
CA MET A 727 7.69 14.75 -50.61
C MET A 727 8.76 13.67 -50.39
N ASP A 728 10.00 13.94 -50.80
CA ASP A 728 11.16 13.08 -50.49
C ASP A 728 11.44 12.99 -48.98
N SER A 729 11.35 14.12 -48.26
CA SER A 729 11.53 14.15 -46.81
C SER A 729 10.42 13.41 -46.06
N PHE A 730 9.18 13.50 -46.56
CA PHE A 730 8.04 12.74 -46.06
C PHE A 730 8.24 11.23 -46.26
N TRP A 731 8.54 10.80 -47.50
CA TRP A 731 8.76 9.39 -47.81
C TRP A 731 9.95 8.80 -47.07
N ALA A 732 11.02 9.56 -46.85
CA ALA A 732 12.18 9.13 -46.07
C ALA A 732 11.83 8.78 -44.60
N VAL A 733 10.78 9.39 -44.03
CA VAL A 733 10.29 9.12 -42.67
C VAL A 733 9.16 8.07 -42.68
N PHE A 734 8.25 8.17 -43.64
CA PHE A 734 7.05 7.33 -43.74
C PHE A 734 7.38 5.89 -44.17
N ALA A 735 8.19 5.71 -45.22
CA ALA A 735 8.49 4.40 -45.79
C ALA A 735 9.05 3.39 -44.78
N PRO A 736 10.09 3.72 -43.96
CA PRO A 736 10.57 2.76 -42.99
C PRO A 736 9.48 2.41 -41.98
N LYS A 737 8.60 3.33 -41.56
CA LYS A 737 7.59 3.12 -40.50
C LYS A 737 6.35 2.34 -40.94
N ALA A 738 5.71 2.78 -42.02
CA ALA A 738 4.39 2.29 -42.41
C ALA A 738 4.46 1.13 -43.42
N LEU A 739 5.30 1.26 -44.46
CA LEU A 739 5.39 0.22 -45.51
C LEU A 739 6.00 -1.08 -44.96
N VAL A 740 7.02 -0.95 -44.11
CA VAL A 740 7.65 -2.13 -43.46
C VAL A 740 6.67 -2.87 -42.57
N PHE A 741 5.86 -2.14 -41.80
CA PHE A 741 4.86 -2.75 -40.94
C PHE A 741 3.86 -3.57 -41.78
N TRP A 742 3.42 -3.01 -42.91
CA TRP A 742 2.52 -3.70 -43.83
C TRP A 742 3.12 -5.01 -44.39
N GLU A 743 4.35 -4.95 -44.89
CA GLU A 743 5.06 -6.12 -45.44
C GLU A 743 5.30 -7.21 -44.38
N LEU A 744 5.71 -6.82 -43.17
CA LEU A 744 5.88 -7.76 -42.06
C LEU A 744 4.56 -8.37 -41.64
N GLN A 745 3.48 -7.58 -41.58
CA GLN A 745 2.15 -8.06 -41.21
C GLN A 745 1.63 -9.09 -42.22
N ASP A 746 1.77 -8.86 -43.52
CA ASP A 746 1.32 -9.79 -44.56
C ASP A 746 2.05 -11.14 -44.49
N LYS A 747 3.37 -11.11 -44.28
CA LYS A 747 4.19 -12.32 -44.09
C LYS A 747 3.89 -13.06 -42.79
N CYS A 748 3.52 -12.33 -41.73
CA CYS A 748 3.08 -12.95 -40.48
C CYS A 748 1.68 -13.55 -40.61
N ALA A 749 0.76 -12.91 -41.34
CA ALA A 749 -0.61 -13.39 -41.50
C ALA A 749 -0.69 -14.68 -42.34
N THR A 750 0.19 -14.82 -43.34
CA THR A 750 0.27 -16.01 -44.20
C THR A 750 0.93 -17.22 -43.52
N ARG A 751 1.62 -17.01 -42.39
CA ARG A 751 2.27 -18.07 -41.61
C ARG A 751 1.66 -18.08 -40.20
N ARG A 752 0.76 -19.03 -39.91
CA ARG A 752 0.05 -19.21 -38.61
C ARG A 752 0.95 -19.45 -37.35
N GLN A 753 2.17 -18.92 -37.30
CA GLN A 753 3.18 -19.21 -36.28
C GLN A 753 3.62 -18.00 -35.44
N ILE A 754 3.05 -16.80 -35.63
CA ILE A 754 3.45 -15.58 -34.91
C ILE A 754 2.26 -15.07 -34.08
N SER A 755 2.43 -15.03 -32.75
CA SER A 755 1.34 -14.81 -31.79
C SER A 755 1.00 -13.35 -31.52
N SER A 756 1.82 -12.37 -31.91
CA SER A 756 1.46 -10.94 -31.91
C SER A 756 2.52 -10.05 -32.60
N LEU A 757 2.07 -8.93 -33.17
CA LEU A 757 2.90 -7.82 -33.65
C LEU A 757 2.57 -6.61 -32.76
N THR A 758 3.39 -6.34 -31.74
CA THR A 758 3.18 -5.20 -30.82
C THR A 758 4.17 -4.08 -31.15
N GLY A 759 3.66 -3.03 -31.80
CA GLY A 759 4.32 -1.73 -31.89
C GLY A 759 3.75 -0.81 -30.82
N TRP A 760 4.60 -0.01 -30.17
CA TRP A 760 4.14 1.13 -29.38
C TRP A 760 3.64 2.20 -30.33
N HIS A 761 2.35 2.23 -30.69
CA HIS A 761 1.67 3.45 -31.16
C HIS A 761 0.14 3.35 -31.03
N ILE A 762 -0.44 4.50 -30.70
CA ILE A 762 -1.88 4.83 -30.65
C ILE A 762 -2.59 4.22 -31.86
N THR A 763 -3.43 3.21 -31.63
CA THR A 763 -4.24 2.58 -32.67
C THR A 763 -5.45 3.43 -33.01
N ALA A 764 -5.52 3.94 -34.24
CA ALA A 764 -6.80 4.11 -34.93
C ALA A 764 -7.08 2.82 -35.70
N LYS A 765 -8.14 2.10 -35.32
CA LYS A 765 -8.61 0.88 -36.01
C LYS A 765 -9.30 1.27 -37.32
N HIS A 766 -8.91 0.68 -38.45
CA HIS A 766 -9.81 0.47 -39.59
C HIS A 766 -9.46 -0.86 -40.31
N PRO A 767 -10.45 -1.62 -40.82
CA PRO A 767 -10.21 -2.92 -41.45
C PRO A 767 -9.92 -2.82 -42.95
N VAL A 768 -9.33 -3.91 -43.44
CA VAL A 768 -8.79 -4.24 -44.76
C VAL A 768 -9.74 -3.96 -45.94
N CYS A 769 -9.21 -3.44 -47.05
CA CYS A 769 -9.85 -3.47 -48.37
C CYS A 769 -8.83 -3.92 -49.46
N PRO A 770 -9.17 -4.84 -50.38
CA PRO A 770 -8.21 -5.38 -51.36
C PRO A 770 -8.38 -4.70 -52.73
N HIS A 771 -7.35 -3.98 -53.21
CA HIS A 771 -6.82 -4.00 -54.59
C HIS A 771 -5.95 -2.76 -54.92
N PRO A 772 -4.95 -2.89 -55.81
CA PRO A 772 -3.98 -1.83 -56.10
C PRO A 772 -4.41 -0.99 -57.30
N ARG A 773 -4.59 0.33 -57.09
CA ARG A 773 -4.46 1.40 -58.10
C ARG A 773 -4.64 2.76 -57.41
N LEU A 774 -3.54 3.47 -57.22
CA LEU A 774 -3.52 4.84 -56.73
C LEU A 774 -3.79 5.80 -57.90
N THR A 775 -4.97 6.42 -57.89
CA THR A 775 -5.25 7.66 -58.64
C THR A 775 -5.97 8.63 -57.73
N LEU A 776 -5.52 9.89 -57.72
CA LEU A 776 -6.01 10.99 -56.89
C LEU A 776 -7.53 11.20 -57.06
N GLY A 777 -8.29 11.07 -55.97
CA GLY A 777 -9.72 11.39 -55.90
C GLY A 777 -10.13 11.67 -54.44
N ARG A 778 -10.98 12.71 -54.26
CA ARG A 778 -11.45 13.30 -53.00
C ARG A 778 -11.83 12.31 -51.89
N TRP A 779 -11.53 12.68 -50.64
CA TRP A 779 -12.04 12.05 -49.43
C TRP A 779 -13.32 12.77 -48.95
N GLU A 780 -14.41 12.01 -48.75
CA GLU A 780 -15.54 12.40 -47.89
C GLU A 780 -15.53 11.49 -46.66
N ILE A 781 -15.77 12.07 -45.48
CA ILE A 781 -15.79 11.36 -44.19
C ILE A 781 -17.26 11.10 -43.84
N THR A 782 -17.63 9.84 -43.64
CA THR A 782 -18.89 9.45 -42.97
C THR A 782 -18.60 8.67 -41.70
N GLN A 783 -19.17 9.12 -40.59
CA GLN A 783 -19.16 8.45 -39.28
C GLN A 783 -20.10 7.25 -39.31
N GLU A 784 -19.61 6.02 -39.07
CA GLU A 784 -20.42 4.96 -38.44
C GLU A 784 -19.60 3.76 -37.94
N CYS A 785 -20.09 3.20 -36.82
CA CYS A 785 -19.88 1.86 -36.26
C CYS A 785 -18.74 1.57 -35.25
N LEU A 786 -19.13 1.71 -33.98
CA LEU A 786 -18.71 0.94 -32.80
C LEU A 786 -19.02 -0.57 -32.92
N ALA A 787 -18.24 -1.38 -32.18
CA ALA A 787 -18.42 -2.80 -31.81
C ALA A 787 -17.70 -3.89 -32.64
N THR A 788 -16.69 -4.56 -32.03
CA THR A 788 -16.22 -5.90 -32.41
C THR A 788 -15.51 -6.59 -31.21
N PRO A 789 -15.77 -7.88 -30.92
CA PRO A 789 -15.28 -8.59 -29.72
C PRO A 789 -13.82 -9.08 -29.84
N PRO A 790 -13.15 -9.43 -28.72
CA PRO A 790 -11.76 -9.88 -28.72
C PRO A 790 -11.60 -11.32 -29.23
N ARG A 791 -10.49 -11.54 -29.94
CA ARG A 791 -10.14 -12.78 -30.65
C ARG A 791 -9.42 -13.80 -29.76
N THR A 792 -9.79 -15.05 -29.95
CA THR A 792 -9.24 -16.30 -29.42
C THR A 792 -7.80 -16.54 -29.90
N ILE A 793 -6.94 -17.10 -29.05
CA ILE A 793 -5.61 -17.63 -29.42
C ILE A 793 -5.61 -19.13 -29.08
N GLU A 794 -5.16 -19.97 -30.03
CA GLU A 794 -5.29 -21.44 -30.03
C GLU A 794 -4.53 -22.19 -28.94
#